data_AF-A0AAU4QDE2-F1
#
_entry.id   AF-A0AAU4QDE2-F1
#
_cell.length_a   1.000
_cell.length_b   1.000
_cell.length_c   1.000
_cell.angle_alpha   90.00
_cell.angle_beta   90.00
_cell.angle_gamma   90.00
#
_symmetry.space_group_name_H-M   'P 1'
#
loop_
_entity.id
_entity.type
_entity.pdbx_description
1 polymer ?
#
loop_
_entity_poly.entity_id
_entity_poly.type
_entity_poly.pdbx_seq_one_letter_code
_entity_poly.pdbx_strand_id
1 'polypeptide(L)'
;MTVTAGALDGVRVLDLTQVMAGPYCTMLLADLGADVIKVESPEGGDQTRTSMGTPRPGSDTPAFHALNRNKRSVTLNLRTDADRAEFFRLVADADVVVENFRPGVTDRLGVGYEAVREVRPDIIYASISGFGQYGPYADRPGYDLIAQGMAGAVSVTGDPDGPPVKCGLPVGDLGAGMLCALSIAAAHVHRLRTGEGQYLETSLYEAVLAMSVWESVEYFAGGEPPQRLGSAHRMSAPYQVVRTKDGHATIAANNQRLWLRLCEALDLQHLADDERFATNTDRMGHRAELIALLEGRLAATSTEECVAQLLDAGVPAGPILDYGQILEHDPHARARGMVEEYDHPVDGRSRVVGFPVKLARTPARLRRHPPVLGEHNEELLGKGTELTPEDEAGGGSVTWTRHAVPGTDTYAAHLTLVNPERRNALTLRMYDQLERACREIDADPDIRLTVLRGAGGRAFAAGTDIREFRDFSGEDGVAYERRVGLAVDRLAGMRMPVVAAVEGPAVGAGSALASCCDVVVCTPDAVFGAPIGRTLGNCLAPAMISRLYAGLGRARTLRSLLAARLVTAKEAYESGFVADIVDPADLDTCLAELTADIARCAPLTLAALKEADRRVLAASAPGHAEDLYARVYGSRDFAEGVTAFLEKRKPEWEGR
;
A
#
# COMPACT_ATOMS: atom_id res chain seq x y z
N MET A 1 19.12 25.95 -2.03
CA MET A 1 19.91 24.96 -2.79
C MET A 1 19.25 24.80 -4.14
N THR A 2 19.94 25.07 -5.24
CA THR A 2 19.40 24.82 -6.59
C THR A 2 19.14 23.32 -6.73
N VAL A 3 17.88 22.94 -6.93
CA VAL A 3 17.49 21.56 -7.20
C VAL A 3 18.16 21.15 -8.50
N THR A 4 19.19 20.30 -8.43
CA THR A 4 19.75 19.64 -9.62
C THR A 4 18.69 18.73 -10.21
N ALA A 5 18.34 18.97 -11.48
CA ALA A 5 17.43 18.12 -12.24
C ALA A 5 17.92 16.66 -12.30
N GLY A 6 16.99 15.71 -12.23
CA GLY A 6 17.22 14.29 -12.47
C GLY A 6 17.60 14.00 -13.92
N ALA A 7 18.13 12.80 -14.18
CA ALA A 7 18.55 12.37 -15.52
C ALA A 7 17.38 12.22 -16.50
N LEU A 8 16.19 11.92 -15.98
CA LEU A 8 14.94 11.79 -16.73
C LEU A 8 13.94 12.91 -16.39
N ASP A 9 14.41 14.04 -15.89
CA ASP A 9 13.53 15.19 -15.67
C ASP A 9 12.89 15.63 -17.00
N GLY A 10 11.58 15.88 -16.95
CA GLY A 10 10.77 16.19 -18.12
C GLY A 10 10.18 14.98 -18.83
N VAL A 11 10.57 13.75 -18.48
CA VAL A 11 9.95 12.52 -19.00
C VAL A 11 8.71 12.17 -18.17
N ARG A 12 7.56 12.02 -18.81
CA ARG A 12 6.31 11.56 -18.17
C ARG A 12 5.99 10.10 -18.50
N VAL A 13 5.72 9.29 -17.48
CA VAL A 13 5.43 7.87 -17.60
C VAL A 13 4.04 7.56 -17.04
N LEU A 14 3.19 6.88 -17.81
CA LEU A 14 1.96 6.26 -17.30
C LEU A 14 2.27 4.81 -16.94
N ASP A 15 2.07 4.48 -15.66
CA ASP A 15 2.35 3.19 -15.07
C ASP A 15 1.03 2.45 -14.79
N LEU A 16 0.65 1.54 -15.68
CA LEU A 16 -0.52 0.66 -15.50
C LEU A 16 -0.12 -0.68 -14.85
N THR A 17 1.09 -0.77 -14.31
CA THR A 17 1.67 -2.04 -13.88
C THR A 17 1.23 -2.44 -12.47
N GLN A 18 1.36 -3.73 -12.16
CA GLN A 18 1.02 -4.31 -10.88
C GLN A 18 2.10 -5.29 -10.39
N VAL A 19 2.07 -5.63 -9.11
CA VAL A 19 2.94 -6.67 -8.52
C VAL A 19 4.40 -6.24 -8.44
N MET A 20 5.30 -6.70 -9.32
CA MET A 20 6.75 -6.48 -9.13
C MET A 20 7.50 -6.03 -10.39
N ALA A 21 7.54 -6.81 -11.47
CA ALA A 21 8.41 -6.50 -12.62
C ALA A 21 8.16 -5.09 -13.22
N GLY A 22 6.89 -4.77 -13.49
CA GLY A 22 6.48 -3.47 -13.97
C GLY A 22 6.69 -2.35 -12.95
N PRO A 23 6.20 -2.48 -11.71
CA PRO A 23 6.41 -1.44 -10.70
C PRO A 23 7.87 -1.16 -10.41
N TYR A 24 8.74 -2.19 -10.43
CA TYR A 24 10.18 -2.04 -10.28
C TYR A 24 10.80 -1.26 -11.45
N CYS A 25 10.42 -1.57 -12.70
CA CYS A 25 10.83 -0.81 -13.89
C CYS A 25 10.50 0.69 -13.73
N THR A 26 9.23 1.01 -13.46
CA THR A 26 8.77 2.41 -13.38
C THR A 26 9.31 3.13 -12.14
N MET A 27 9.59 2.41 -11.04
CA MET A 27 10.29 2.97 -9.88
C MET A 27 11.72 3.39 -10.23
N LEU A 28 12.47 2.59 -11.00
CA LEU A 28 13.83 2.97 -11.43
C LEU A 28 13.81 4.24 -12.28
N LEU A 29 12.80 4.39 -13.16
CA LEU A 29 12.61 5.61 -13.95
C LEU A 29 12.25 6.81 -13.05
N ALA A 30 11.38 6.61 -12.06
CA ALA A 30 11.00 7.64 -11.08
C ALA A 30 12.19 8.10 -10.22
N ASP A 31 13.03 7.16 -9.77
CA ASP A 31 14.26 7.45 -9.02
C ASP A 31 15.25 8.31 -9.81
N LEU A 32 15.27 8.13 -11.14
CA LEU A 32 16.10 8.88 -12.09
C LEU A 32 15.52 10.26 -12.47
N GLY A 33 14.32 10.62 -12.01
CA GLY A 33 13.74 11.96 -12.21
C GLY A 33 12.40 11.98 -12.94
N ALA A 34 12.02 10.89 -13.61
CA ALA A 34 10.79 10.83 -14.39
C ALA A 34 9.55 11.14 -13.52
N ASP A 35 8.55 11.75 -14.15
CA ASP A 35 7.24 11.97 -13.58
C ASP A 35 6.37 10.74 -13.85
N VAL A 36 6.31 9.84 -12.86
CA VAL A 36 5.62 8.56 -12.99
C VAL A 36 4.23 8.64 -12.35
N ILE A 37 3.21 8.44 -13.18
CA ILE A 37 1.80 8.45 -12.81
C ILE A 37 1.30 7.00 -12.84
N LYS A 38 1.10 6.41 -11.66
CA LYS A 38 0.51 5.09 -11.50
C LYS A 38 -1.00 5.16 -11.65
N VAL A 39 -1.51 4.46 -12.65
CA VAL A 39 -2.95 4.33 -12.94
C VAL A 39 -3.44 3.05 -12.29
N GLU A 40 -4.35 3.20 -11.33
CA GLU A 40 -4.77 2.13 -10.43
C GLU A 40 -6.28 1.91 -10.50
N SER A 41 -6.73 0.68 -10.21
CA SER A 41 -8.17 0.41 -10.08
C SER A 41 -8.75 1.12 -8.85
N PRO A 42 -9.92 1.77 -8.93
CA PRO A 42 -10.59 2.31 -7.75
C PRO A 42 -11.03 1.20 -6.76
N GLU A 43 -11.16 -0.05 -7.20
CA GLU A 43 -11.66 -1.18 -6.40
C GLU A 43 -10.62 -1.78 -5.43
N GLY A 44 -9.40 -1.22 -5.36
CA GLY A 44 -8.34 -1.71 -4.47
C GLY A 44 -6.91 -1.43 -4.92
N GLY A 45 -6.74 -0.77 -6.07
CA GLY A 45 -5.45 -0.39 -6.62
C GLY A 45 -4.56 -1.55 -7.07
N ASP A 46 -3.25 -1.38 -6.95
CA ASP A 46 -2.26 -2.43 -7.15
C ASP A 46 -2.46 -3.58 -6.14
N GLN A 47 -2.37 -4.82 -6.60
CA GLN A 47 -2.47 -6.02 -5.75
C GLN A 47 -1.52 -6.00 -4.55
N THR A 48 -0.34 -5.36 -4.66
CA THR A 48 0.64 -5.25 -3.56
C THR A 48 0.17 -4.36 -2.41
N ARG A 49 -0.87 -3.54 -2.61
CA ARG A 49 -1.47 -2.75 -1.52
C ARG A 49 -2.03 -3.64 -0.42
N THR A 50 -2.63 -4.79 -0.78
CA THR A 50 -3.27 -5.70 0.17
C THR A 50 -2.59 -7.07 0.30
N SER A 51 -1.66 -7.40 -0.59
CA SER A 51 -0.95 -8.69 -0.60
C SER A 51 0.49 -8.60 -0.09
N MET A 52 1.06 -9.75 0.29
CA MET A 52 2.49 -9.92 0.61
C MET A 52 3.00 -9.11 1.82
N GLY A 53 2.25 -9.17 2.92
CA GLY A 53 2.68 -8.64 4.23
C GLY A 53 1.48 -8.38 5.12
N THR A 54 1.75 -8.03 6.39
CA THR A 54 0.72 -7.46 7.25
C THR A 54 0.57 -5.98 6.88
N PRO A 55 -0.66 -5.50 6.60
CA PRO A 55 -0.91 -4.08 6.35
C PRO A 55 -0.35 -3.21 7.48
N ARG A 56 0.25 -2.07 7.11
CA ARG A 56 0.58 -1.02 8.07
C ARG A 56 -0.68 -0.21 8.42
N PRO A 57 -0.66 0.70 9.40
CA PRO A 57 -1.84 1.48 9.80
C PRO A 57 -2.60 2.13 8.63
N GLY A 58 -1.91 2.46 7.52
CA GLY A 58 -2.48 3.03 6.30
C GLY A 58 -3.02 2.06 5.26
N SER A 59 -3.31 0.80 5.62
CA SER A 59 -3.86 -0.25 4.76
C SER A 59 -2.94 -0.82 3.66
N ASP A 60 -1.91 -0.07 3.24
CA ASP A 60 -0.90 -0.58 2.30
C ASP A 60 0.08 -1.54 3.00
N THR A 61 0.53 -2.57 2.28
CA THR A 61 1.60 -3.45 2.75
C THR A 61 2.99 -2.84 2.50
N PRO A 62 4.02 -3.27 3.24
CA PRO A 62 5.41 -2.92 2.93
C PRO A 62 5.85 -3.29 1.50
N ALA A 63 5.19 -4.25 0.85
CA ALA A 63 5.51 -4.65 -0.52
C ALA A 63 5.17 -3.52 -1.52
N PHE A 64 4.01 -2.87 -1.36
CA PHE A 64 3.67 -1.70 -2.19
C PHE A 64 4.70 -0.57 -1.99
N HIS A 65 5.07 -0.31 -0.73
CA HIS A 65 6.03 0.73 -0.38
C HIS A 65 7.41 0.51 -1.01
N ALA A 66 7.85 -0.75 -1.10
CA ALA A 66 9.15 -1.12 -1.65
C ALA A 66 9.28 -0.83 -3.15
N LEU A 67 8.15 -0.70 -3.87
CA LEU A 67 8.11 -0.68 -5.34
C LEU A 67 7.47 0.58 -5.94
N ASN A 68 6.93 1.49 -5.13
CA ASN A 68 6.13 2.60 -5.62
C ASN A 68 6.54 4.00 -5.11
N ARG A 69 7.71 4.12 -4.47
CA ARG A 69 8.29 5.44 -4.14
C ARG A 69 8.45 6.31 -5.39
N ASN A 70 8.46 7.63 -5.20
CA ASN A 70 8.58 8.62 -6.28
C ASN A 70 7.44 8.69 -7.30
N LYS A 71 6.39 7.88 -7.16
CA LYS A 71 5.23 7.87 -8.07
C LYS A 71 4.11 8.78 -7.57
N ARG A 72 3.23 9.17 -8.49
CA ARG A 72 1.90 9.74 -8.22
C ARG A 72 0.84 8.67 -8.47
N SER A 73 -0.25 8.66 -7.72
CA SER A 73 -1.34 7.68 -7.87
C SER A 73 -2.62 8.34 -8.33
N VAL A 74 -3.26 7.75 -9.34
CA VAL A 74 -4.59 8.12 -9.85
C VAL A 74 -5.41 6.86 -10.00
N THR A 75 -6.70 6.93 -9.67
CA THR A 75 -7.64 5.84 -9.85
C THR A 75 -8.46 6.02 -11.12
N LEU A 76 -8.42 5.05 -12.03
CA LEU A 76 -9.24 5.02 -13.25
C LEU A 76 -9.78 3.60 -13.45
N ASN A 77 -11.09 3.47 -13.61
CA ASN A 77 -11.71 2.23 -14.07
C ASN A 77 -11.69 2.18 -15.60
N LEU A 78 -10.61 1.63 -16.15
CA LEU A 78 -10.39 1.51 -17.61
C LEU A 78 -11.43 0.65 -18.35
N ARG A 79 -12.40 0.06 -17.66
CA ARG A 79 -13.56 -0.60 -18.30
C ARG A 79 -14.64 0.39 -18.72
N THR A 80 -14.64 1.61 -18.18
CA THR A 80 -15.62 2.64 -18.50
C THR A 80 -15.11 3.57 -19.60
N ASP A 81 -16.01 4.03 -20.48
CA ASP A 81 -15.66 4.98 -21.54
C ASP A 81 -15.13 6.31 -20.96
N ALA A 82 -15.71 6.77 -19.86
CA ALA A 82 -15.35 8.03 -19.22
C ALA A 82 -13.90 8.02 -18.68
N ASP A 83 -13.51 6.97 -17.96
CA ASP A 83 -12.15 6.88 -17.41
C ASP A 83 -11.12 6.50 -18.48
N ARG A 84 -11.52 5.78 -19.54
CA ARG A 84 -10.67 5.63 -20.73
C ARG A 84 -10.41 6.98 -21.42
N ALA A 85 -11.41 7.84 -21.53
CA ALA A 85 -11.22 9.17 -22.07
C ALA A 85 -10.22 9.99 -21.24
N GLU A 86 -10.28 9.89 -19.91
CA GLU A 86 -9.27 10.50 -19.02
C GLU A 86 -7.88 9.88 -19.20
N PHE A 87 -7.79 8.55 -19.31
CA PHE A 87 -6.53 7.89 -19.61
C PHE A 87 -5.91 8.42 -20.90
N PHE A 88 -6.69 8.55 -21.98
CA PHE A 88 -6.19 9.11 -23.24
C PHE A 88 -5.83 10.59 -23.15
N ARG A 89 -6.52 11.37 -22.30
CA ARG A 89 -6.11 12.74 -22.00
C ARG A 89 -4.73 12.77 -21.33
N LEU A 90 -4.44 11.84 -20.41
CA LEU A 90 -3.12 11.70 -19.81
C LEU A 90 -2.07 11.22 -20.82
N VAL A 91 -2.43 10.32 -21.75
CA VAL A 91 -1.55 9.82 -22.83
C VAL A 91 -1.07 10.96 -23.73
N ALA A 92 -1.92 11.96 -24.00
CA ALA A 92 -1.55 13.10 -24.87
C ALA A 92 -0.30 13.86 -24.38
N ASP A 93 -0.06 13.86 -23.07
CA ASP A 93 1.08 14.51 -22.42
C ASP A 93 2.15 13.50 -21.95
N ALA A 94 1.99 12.21 -22.23
CA ALA A 94 2.91 11.17 -21.80
C ALA A 94 4.02 10.92 -22.83
N ASP A 95 5.17 10.46 -22.33
CA ASP A 95 6.29 10.02 -23.14
C ASP A 95 6.39 8.49 -23.20
N VAL A 96 5.96 7.84 -22.12
CA VAL A 96 6.04 6.39 -21.96
C VAL A 96 4.74 5.87 -21.35
N VAL A 97 4.25 4.73 -21.84
CA VAL A 97 3.24 3.91 -21.17
C VAL A 97 3.88 2.57 -20.82
N VAL A 98 3.71 2.10 -19.59
CA VAL A 98 4.22 0.80 -19.14
C VAL A 98 3.07 -0.02 -18.59
N GLU A 99 2.97 -1.28 -19.00
CA GLU A 99 1.97 -2.21 -18.53
C GLU A 99 2.55 -3.62 -18.37
N ASN A 100 1.91 -4.44 -17.54
CA ASN A 100 2.29 -5.84 -17.35
C ASN A 100 1.08 -6.77 -17.20
N PHE A 101 0.01 -6.47 -17.92
CA PHE A 101 -1.14 -7.36 -17.98
C PHE A 101 -0.82 -8.60 -18.81
N ARG A 102 -1.69 -9.61 -18.72
CA ARG A 102 -1.62 -10.75 -19.64
C ARG A 102 -1.83 -10.27 -21.08
N PRO A 103 -1.20 -10.92 -22.07
CA PRO A 103 -1.40 -10.57 -23.48
C PRO A 103 -2.87 -10.42 -23.86
N GLY A 104 -3.16 -9.39 -24.66
CA GLY A 104 -4.51 -9.03 -25.13
C GLY A 104 -5.46 -8.41 -24.09
N VAL A 105 -5.04 -8.21 -22.83
CA VAL A 105 -5.88 -7.50 -21.85
C VAL A 105 -6.03 -6.02 -22.19
N THR A 106 -4.92 -5.34 -22.49
CA THR A 106 -4.92 -3.90 -22.82
C THR A 106 -5.68 -3.59 -24.10
N ASP A 107 -5.61 -4.46 -25.11
CA ASP A 107 -6.40 -4.35 -26.33
C ASP A 107 -7.91 -4.47 -26.05
N ARG A 108 -8.31 -5.43 -25.20
CA ARG A 108 -9.72 -5.56 -24.77
C ARG A 108 -10.21 -4.40 -23.93
N LEU A 109 -9.32 -3.78 -23.16
CA LEU A 109 -9.60 -2.55 -22.43
C LEU A 109 -9.53 -1.31 -23.34
N GLY A 110 -9.16 -1.45 -24.62
CA GLY A 110 -9.04 -0.33 -25.55
C GLY A 110 -7.95 0.67 -25.16
N VAL A 111 -6.90 0.23 -24.46
CA VAL A 111 -5.74 1.04 -24.04
C VAL A 111 -4.41 0.43 -24.51
N GLY A 112 -4.47 -0.50 -25.46
CA GLY A 112 -3.30 -1.13 -26.08
C GLY A 112 -2.48 -0.16 -26.95
N TYR A 113 -1.35 -0.66 -27.44
CA TYR A 113 -0.35 0.16 -28.14
C TYR A 113 -0.91 0.94 -29.33
N GLU A 114 -1.66 0.29 -30.23
CA GLU A 114 -2.18 0.97 -31.42
C GLU A 114 -3.16 2.10 -31.05
N ALA A 115 -4.04 1.87 -30.07
CA ALA A 115 -4.98 2.90 -29.60
C ALA A 115 -4.25 4.08 -28.92
N VAL A 116 -3.21 3.82 -28.14
CA VAL A 116 -2.37 4.86 -27.52
C VAL A 116 -1.59 5.64 -28.58
N ARG A 117 -1.04 4.96 -29.58
CA ARG A 117 -0.29 5.56 -30.68
C ARG A 117 -1.15 6.48 -31.56
N GLU A 118 -2.45 6.21 -31.72
CA GLU A 118 -3.36 7.11 -32.42
C GLU A 118 -3.44 8.50 -31.76
N VAL A 119 -3.36 8.56 -30.42
CA VAL A 119 -3.36 9.81 -29.66
C VAL A 119 -1.97 10.44 -29.59
N ARG A 120 -0.93 9.62 -29.41
CA ARG A 120 0.46 10.05 -29.25
C ARG A 120 1.38 9.22 -30.17
N PRO A 121 1.59 9.64 -31.43
CA PRO A 121 2.32 8.83 -32.43
C PRO A 121 3.78 8.53 -32.09
N ASP A 122 4.40 9.36 -31.26
CA ASP A 122 5.77 9.23 -30.79
C ASP A 122 5.88 8.59 -29.40
N ILE A 123 4.82 7.95 -28.88
CA ILE A 123 4.83 7.29 -27.57
C ILE A 123 5.78 6.09 -27.54
N ILE A 124 6.46 5.88 -26.41
CA ILE A 124 7.14 4.62 -26.11
C ILE A 124 6.16 3.76 -25.30
N TYR A 125 5.80 2.59 -25.81
CA TYR A 125 4.88 1.69 -25.11
C TYR A 125 5.63 0.42 -24.73
N ALA A 126 5.69 0.13 -23.44
CA ALA A 126 6.44 -0.97 -22.86
C ALA A 126 5.53 -2.02 -22.23
N SER A 127 5.70 -3.27 -22.64
CA SER A 127 4.96 -4.42 -22.12
C SER A 127 5.89 -5.39 -21.40
N ILE A 128 5.47 -5.89 -20.23
CA ILE A 128 6.19 -6.94 -19.50
C ILE A 128 5.23 -8.10 -19.22
N SER A 129 5.56 -9.32 -19.66
CA SER A 129 4.71 -10.49 -19.39
C SER A 129 5.52 -11.71 -18.94
N GLY A 130 4.84 -12.81 -18.60
CA GLY A 130 5.51 -14.05 -18.20
C GLY A 130 6.45 -14.61 -19.24
N PHE A 131 6.02 -14.61 -20.51
CA PHE A 131 6.66 -15.35 -21.61
C PHE A 131 6.73 -14.57 -22.93
N GLY A 132 6.41 -13.28 -22.93
CA GLY A 132 6.32 -12.43 -24.12
C GLY A 132 4.88 -12.28 -24.60
N GLN A 133 4.67 -11.45 -25.62
CA GLN A 133 3.37 -11.16 -26.23
C GLN A 133 3.08 -12.10 -27.41
N TYR A 134 4.08 -12.85 -27.87
CA TYR A 134 3.96 -13.84 -28.93
C TYR A 134 4.71 -15.15 -28.59
N GLY A 135 4.54 -16.15 -29.45
CA GLY A 135 5.14 -17.47 -29.28
C GLY A 135 4.22 -18.45 -28.56
N PRO A 136 4.64 -19.73 -28.43
CA PRO A 136 3.75 -20.80 -27.99
C PRO A 136 3.30 -20.69 -26.52
N TYR A 137 3.94 -19.82 -25.73
CA TYR A 137 3.70 -19.68 -24.29
C TYR A 137 3.09 -18.33 -23.90
N ALA A 138 2.78 -17.45 -24.86
CA ALA A 138 2.28 -16.09 -24.59
C ALA A 138 1.05 -16.08 -23.66
N ASP A 139 0.09 -16.99 -23.88
CA ASP A 139 -1.15 -17.05 -23.10
C ASP A 139 -1.01 -17.72 -21.72
N ARG A 140 0.19 -18.22 -21.36
CA ARG A 140 0.39 -18.90 -20.08
C ARG A 140 0.45 -17.90 -18.92
N PRO A 141 -0.14 -18.21 -17.75
CA PRO A 141 0.08 -17.41 -16.57
C PRO A 141 1.56 -17.48 -16.17
N GLY A 142 2.18 -16.32 -15.98
CA GLY A 142 3.59 -16.21 -15.60
C GLY A 142 3.77 -15.58 -14.23
N TYR A 143 4.56 -16.26 -13.40
CA TYR A 143 5.13 -15.72 -12.18
C TYR A 143 6.62 -16.07 -12.15
N ASP A 144 7.40 -15.32 -11.38
CA ASP A 144 8.86 -15.46 -11.29
C ASP A 144 9.33 -16.92 -11.12
N LEU A 145 8.76 -17.68 -10.17
CA LEU A 145 9.14 -19.08 -9.95
C LEU A 145 8.94 -19.95 -11.20
N ILE A 146 7.83 -19.75 -11.93
CA ILE A 146 7.55 -20.50 -13.16
C ILE A 146 8.57 -20.13 -14.24
N ALA A 147 8.87 -18.84 -14.39
CA ALA A 147 9.88 -18.36 -15.33
C ALA A 147 11.26 -18.93 -15.00
N GLN A 148 11.68 -18.91 -13.73
CA GLN A 148 12.94 -19.50 -13.27
C GLN A 148 13.03 -21.00 -13.59
N GLY A 149 11.93 -21.73 -13.37
CA GLY A 149 11.87 -23.16 -13.68
C GLY A 149 12.00 -23.44 -15.17
N MET A 150 11.23 -22.71 -15.99
CA MET A 150 11.17 -22.93 -17.43
C MET A 150 12.43 -22.44 -18.17
N ALA A 151 13.08 -21.38 -17.69
CA ALA A 151 14.31 -20.84 -18.28
C ALA A 151 15.59 -21.58 -17.83
N GLY A 152 15.45 -22.65 -17.03
CA GLY A 152 16.57 -23.51 -16.63
C GLY A 152 17.33 -23.09 -15.38
N ALA A 153 17.05 -21.91 -14.80
CA ALA A 153 17.75 -21.44 -13.59
C ALA A 153 17.57 -22.36 -12.38
N VAL A 154 16.38 -22.94 -12.20
CA VAL A 154 16.12 -23.91 -11.12
C VAL A 154 16.93 -25.20 -11.31
N SER A 155 17.20 -25.60 -12.55
CA SER A 155 17.94 -26.84 -12.84
C SER A 155 19.39 -26.80 -12.35
N VAL A 156 19.98 -25.60 -12.29
CA VAL A 156 21.38 -25.34 -11.94
C VAL A 156 21.57 -24.79 -10.53
N THR A 157 20.48 -24.51 -9.81
CA THR A 157 20.53 -23.90 -8.47
C THR A 157 20.24 -24.93 -7.38
N GLY A 158 21.09 -24.99 -6.36
CA GLY A 158 20.98 -25.90 -5.22
C GLY A 158 22.21 -26.79 -5.05
N ASP A 159 22.16 -27.66 -4.05
CA ASP A 159 23.22 -28.66 -3.82
C ASP A 159 23.20 -29.74 -4.92
N PRO A 160 24.37 -30.34 -5.25
CA PRO A 160 24.47 -31.36 -6.31
C PRO A 160 23.46 -32.51 -6.15
N ASP A 161 23.38 -33.07 -4.95
CA ASP A 161 22.51 -34.21 -4.61
C ASP A 161 21.14 -33.76 -4.05
N GLY A 162 20.91 -32.46 -3.95
CA GLY A 162 19.67 -31.88 -3.44
C GLY A 162 18.57 -31.80 -4.51
N PRO A 163 17.30 -31.58 -4.08
CA PRO A 163 16.23 -31.23 -5.01
C PRO A 163 16.55 -29.87 -5.68
N PRO A 164 16.04 -29.61 -6.90
CA PRO A 164 16.16 -28.30 -7.52
C PRO A 164 15.51 -27.22 -6.65
N VAL A 165 16.17 -26.07 -6.51
CA VAL A 165 15.63 -24.93 -5.74
C VAL A 165 15.64 -23.66 -6.56
N LYS A 166 14.73 -22.73 -6.23
CA LYS A 166 14.70 -21.40 -6.85
C LYS A 166 15.78 -20.49 -6.29
N CYS A 167 16.10 -19.42 -7.02
CA CYS A 167 16.84 -18.31 -6.44
C CYS A 167 16.04 -17.70 -5.27
N GLY A 168 16.74 -17.32 -4.20
CA GLY A 168 16.13 -16.63 -3.06
C GLY A 168 15.50 -15.30 -3.45
N LEU A 169 16.04 -14.64 -4.48
CA LEU A 169 15.53 -13.39 -5.05
C LEU A 169 14.62 -13.67 -6.27
N PRO A 170 13.64 -12.80 -6.53
CA PRO A 170 12.75 -12.90 -7.69
C PRO A 170 13.47 -12.38 -8.96
N VAL A 171 14.45 -13.14 -9.44
CA VAL A 171 15.37 -12.71 -10.50
C VAL A 171 14.69 -12.48 -11.85
N GLY A 172 13.60 -13.18 -12.16
CA GLY A 172 12.81 -12.96 -13.36
C GLY A 172 12.07 -11.63 -13.31
N ASP A 173 11.39 -11.34 -12.19
CA ASP A 173 10.70 -10.05 -12.00
C ASP A 173 11.68 -8.87 -12.04
N LEU A 174 12.75 -8.94 -11.24
CA LEU A 174 13.74 -7.88 -11.13
C LEU A 174 14.52 -7.71 -12.45
N GLY A 175 14.92 -8.83 -13.08
CA GLY A 175 15.62 -8.84 -14.35
C GLY A 175 14.81 -8.21 -15.47
N ALA A 176 13.55 -8.62 -15.63
CA ALA A 176 12.65 -8.06 -16.64
C ALA A 176 12.41 -6.56 -16.39
N GLY A 177 12.22 -6.15 -15.13
CA GLY A 177 12.06 -4.75 -14.76
C GLY A 177 13.29 -3.90 -15.12
N MET A 178 14.50 -4.38 -14.83
CA MET A 178 15.76 -3.68 -15.18
C MET A 178 15.97 -3.57 -16.69
N LEU A 179 15.76 -4.67 -17.43
CA LEU A 179 15.91 -4.69 -18.89
C LEU A 179 14.88 -3.79 -19.57
N CYS A 180 13.65 -3.75 -19.05
CA CYS A 180 12.61 -2.84 -19.53
C CYS A 180 12.99 -1.38 -19.30
N ALA A 181 13.43 -1.01 -18.09
CA ALA A 181 13.86 0.36 -17.77
C ALA A 181 15.04 0.82 -18.66
N LEU A 182 16.04 -0.06 -18.87
CA LEU A 182 17.14 0.19 -19.79
C LEU A 182 16.65 0.43 -21.23
N SER A 183 15.72 -0.41 -21.69
CA SER A 183 15.17 -0.34 -23.05
C SER A 183 14.30 0.90 -23.25
N ILE A 184 13.54 1.33 -22.24
CA ILE A 184 12.80 2.60 -22.26
C ILE A 184 13.77 3.78 -22.38
N ALA A 185 14.87 3.80 -21.62
CA ALA A 185 15.88 4.84 -21.74
C ALA A 185 16.53 4.86 -23.14
N ALA A 186 16.81 3.69 -23.72
CA ALA A 186 17.33 3.58 -25.09
C ALA A 186 16.31 4.06 -26.15
N ALA A 187 15.04 3.67 -26.01
CA ALA A 187 13.94 4.12 -26.86
C ALA A 187 13.72 5.63 -26.75
N HIS A 188 13.90 6.21 -25.56
CA HIS A 188 13.84 7.65 -25.37
C HIS A 188 14.98 8.37 -26.11
N VAL A 189 16.21 7.84 -26.05
CA VAL A 189 17.34 8.37 -26.85
C VAL A 189 17.06 8.27 -28.35
N HIS A 190 16.43 7.18 -28.81
CA HIS A 190 16.01 7.04 -30.20
C HIS A 190 15.01 8.13 -30.58
N ARG A 191 13.92 8.27 -29.80
CA ARG A 191 12.89 9.29 -30.00
C ARG A 191 13.44 10.72 -30.00
N LEU A 192 14.40 11.05 -29.13
CA LEU A 192 15.05 12.37 -29.13
C LEU A 192 15.80 12.68 -30.44
N ARG A 193 16.24 11.64 -31.18
CA ARG A 193 16.99 11.79 -32.44
C ARG A 193 16.09 11.76 -33.67
N THR A 194 15.04 10.94 -33.63
CA THR A 194 14.20 10.65 -34.80
C THR A 194 12.82 11.31 -34.72
N GLY A 195 12.36 11.64 -33.51
CA GLY A 195 10.97 12.01 -33.24
C GLY A 195 10.02 10.81 -33.21
N GLU A 196 10.54 9.57 -33.30
CA GLU A 196 9.73 8.35 -33.38
C GLU A 196 9.73 7.60 -32.06
N GLY A 197 8.53 7.25 -31.59
CA GLY A 197 8.32 6.31 -30.50
C GLY A 197 8.39 4.86 -30.99
N GLN A 198 8.19 3.90 -30.08
CA GLN A 198 8.16 2.49 -30.44
C GLN A 198 7.46 1.64 -29.38
N TYR A 199 6.97 0.49 -29.82
CA TYR A 199 6.59 -0.61 -28.94
C TYR A 199 7.83 -1.39 -28.51
N LEU A 200 7.93 -1.73 -27.23
CA LEU A 200 8.92 -2.65 -26.69
C LEU A 200 8.24 -3.66 -25.77
N GLU A 201 8.73 -4.89 -25.79
CA GLU A 201 8.27 -5.95 -24.89
C GLU A 201 9.46 -6.71 -24.31
N THR A 202 9.26 -7.30 -23.14
CA THR A 202 10.18 -8.27 -22.54
C THR A 202 9.39 -9.24 -21.68
N SER A 203 10.03 -10.34 -21.31
CA SER A 203 9.42 -11.31 -20.40
C SER A 203 10.28 -11.72 -19.22
N LEU A 204 9.62 -12.24 -18.18
CA LEU A 204 10.28 -12.86 -17.04
C LEU A 204 11.14 -14.05 -17.51
N TYR A 205 10.63 -14.85 -18.43
CA TYR A 205 11.33 -16.00 -19.01
C TYR A 205 12.63 -15.57 -19.73
N GLU A 206 12.53 -14.60 -20.65
CA GLU A 206 13.70 -14.11 -21.39
C GLU A 206 14.71 -13.41 -20.48
N ALA A 207 14.25 -12.70 -19.45
CA ALA A 207 15.14 -12.08 -18.47
C ALA A 207 15.98 -13.13 -17.73
N VAL A 208 15.35 -14.22 -17.27
CA VAL A 208 16.10 -15.32 -16.63
C VAL A 208 17.07 -15.96 -17.61
N LEU A 209 16.65 -16.24 -18.83
CA LEU A 209 17.50 -16.85 -19.86
C LEU A 209 18.66 -15.93 -20.24
N ALA A 210 18.46 -14.62 -20.31
CA ALA A 210 19.52 -13.66 -20.60
C ALA A 210 20.60 -13.64 -19.51
N MET A 211 20.27 -14.03 -18.28
CA MET A 211 21.22 -14.13 -17.17
C MET A 211 22.01 -15.45 -17.14
N SER A 212 21.63 -16.47 -17.93
CA SER A 212 22.29 -17.78 -17.93
C SER A 212 23.56 -17.83 -18.81
N VAL A 213 24.34 -16.75 -18.85
CA VAL A 213 25.46 -16.56 -19.78
C VAL A 213 26.47 -17.72 -19.72
N TRP A 214 26.86 -18.14 -18.52
CA TRP A 214 27.86 -19.20 -18.36
C TRP A 214 27.27 -20.59 -18.58
N GLU A 215 26.06 -20.83 -18.10
CA GLU A 215 25.31 -22.08 -18.27
C GLU A 215 25.06 -22.39 -19.74
N SER A 216 24.64 -21.38 -20.51
CA SER A 216 24.42 -21.50 -21.95
C SER A 216 25.73 -21.75 -22.70
N VAL A 217 26.82 -21.09 -22.32
CA VAL A 217 28.14 -21.34 -22.92
C VAL A 217 28.66 -22.74 -22.60
N GLU A 218 28.51 -23.22 -21.35
CA GLU A 218 28.87 -24.57 -20.94
C GLU A 218 28.13 -25.61 -21.81
N TYR A 219 26.83 -25.44 -21.97
CA TYR A 219 26.01 -26.31 -22.81
C TYR A 219 26.40 -26.23 -24.30
N PHE A 220 26.55 -25.03 -24.87
CA PHE A 220 26.90 -24.87 -26.28
C PHE A 220 28.31 -25.38 -26.62
N ALA A 221 29.25 -25.33 -25.67
CA ALA A 221 30.60 -25.82 -25.86
C ALA A 221 30.72 -27.34 -25.63
N GLY A 222 30.02 -27.88 -24.61
CA GLY A 222 30.18 -29.27 -24.16
C GLY A 222 29.08 -30.23 -24.61
N GLY A 223 27.90 -29.73 -25.00
CA GLY A 223 26.72 -30.54 -25.36
C GLY A 223 25.97 -31.16 -24.19
N GLU A 224 26.55 -31.15 -22.98
CA GLU A 224 25.94 -31.70 -21.77
C GLU A 224 25.30 -30.58 -20.92
N PRO A 225 24.09 -30.80 -20.37
CA PRO A 225 23.45 -29.80 -19.52
C PRO A 225 24.25 -29.48 -18.25
N PRO A 226 24.38 -28.19 -17.87
CA PRO A 226 25.06 -27.79 -16.65
C PRO A 226 24.36 -28.36 -15.40
N GLN A 227 25.14 -28.75 -14.41
CA GLN A 227 24.64 -29.35 -13.16
C GLN A 227 24.62 -28.34 -11.99
N ARG A 228 23.92 -28.72 -10.91
CA ARG A 228 23.94 -28.03 -9.61
C ARG A 228 25.29 -28.19 -8.93
N LEU A 229 25.84 -27.11 -8.39
CA LEU A 229 27.17 -27.08 -7.78
C LEU A 229 27.17 -26.54 -6.34
N GLY A 230 25.99 -26.33 -5.72
CA GLY A 230 25.89 -25.58 -4.49
C GLY A 230 26.41 -24.15 -4.69
N SER A 231 27.34 -23.73 -3.83
CA SER A 231 28.00 -22.42 -3.93
C SER A 231 29.22 -22.40 -4.85
N ALA A 232 29.60 -23.53 -5.44
CA ALA A 232 30.86 -23.63 -6.18
C ALA A 232 30.80 -23.03 -7.58
N HIS A 233 31.88 -22.36 -7.96
CA HIS A 233 32.04 -21.81 -9.29
C HIS A 233 32.27 -22.91 -10.34
N ARG A 234 31.64 -22.75 -11.50
CA ARG A 234 31.70 -23.71 -12.61
C ARG A 234 33.11 -23.89 -13.16
N MET A 235 33.83 -22.78 -13.36
CA MET A 235 35.09 -22.77 -14.12
C MET A 235 36.36 -22.72 -13.24
N SER A 236 36.22 -22.69 -11.92
CA SER A 236 37.40 -22.51 -11.05
C SER A 236 37.26 -23.12 -9.66
N ALA A 237 38.38 -23.56 -9.10
CA ALA A 237 38.47 -23.97 -7.71
C ALA A 237 39.81 -23.51 -7.05
N PRO A 238 39.82 -23.17 -5.75
CA PRO A 238 38.65 -22.98 -4.90
C PRO A 238 38.00 -21.60 -5.16
N TYR A 239 36.72 -21.62 -5.49
CA TYR A 239 35.87 -20.43 -5.58
C TYR A 239 34.47 -20.85 -5.14
N GLN A 240 34.19 -20.72 -3.84
CA GLN A 240 32.95 -21.19 -3.24
C GLN A 240 32.81 -20.74 -1.78
N VAL A 241 31.71 -21.14 -1.14
CA VAL A 241 31.55 -21.06 0.31
C VAL A 241 32.31 -22.20 0.99
N VAL A 242 32.99 -21.88 2.09
CA VAL A 242 33.64 -22.83 3.02
C VAL A 242 33.15 -22.58 4.44
N ARG A 243 33.00 -23.64 5.22
CA ARG A 243 32.64 -23.58 6.64
C ARG A 243 33.83 -23.15 7.49
N THR A 244 33.54 -22.31 8.49
CA THR A 244 34.48 -21.85 9.52
C THR A 244 33.99 -22.30 10.90
N LYS A 245 34.68 -21.88 11.97
CA LYS A 245 34.31 -22.22 13.36
C LYS A 245 32.88 -21.81 13.74
N ASP A 246 32.43 -20.66 13.27
CA ASP A 246 31.20 -19.99 13.72
C ASP A 246 30.24 -19.61 12.58
N GLY A 247 30.56 -19.96 11.33
CA GLY A 247 29.76 -19.57 10.18
C GLY A 247 30.34 -20.04 8.85
N HIS A 248 30.32 -19.15 7.87
CA HIS A 248 30.70 -19.42 6.50
C HIS A 248 31.42 -18.23 5.88
N ALA A 249 32.49 -18.52 5.13
CA ALA A 249 33.21 -17.54 4.33
C ALA A 249 33.10 -17.91 2.84
N THR A 250 32.89 -16.91 1.99
CA THR A 250 33.13 -17.03 0.55
C THR A 250 34.62 -16.80 0.30
N ILE A 251 35.22 -17.65 -0.53
CA ILE A 251 36.64 -17.55 -0.92
C ILE A 251 36.74 -17.60 -2.44
N ALA A 252 37.70 -16.88 -3.02
CA ALA A 252 37.90 -16.83 -4.47
C ALA A 252 39.38 -16.83 -4.85
N ALA A 253 39.95 -18.02 -5.03
CA ALA A 253 41.29 -18.21 -5.59
C ALA A 253 41.21 -18.68 -7.05
N ASN A 254 40.67 -17.82 -7.91
CA ASN A 254 40.29 -18.20 -9.28
C ASN A 254 41.43 -18.31 -10.31
N ASN A 255 42.67 -18.10 -9.89
CA ASN A 255 43.85 -18.18 -10.74
C ASN A 255 45.05 -18.63 -9.91
N GLN A 256 46.12 -19.04 -10.59
CA GLN A 256 47.28 -19.64 -9.92
C GLN A 256 47.91 -18.72 -8.87
N ARG A 257 47.98 -17.42 -9.13
CA ARG A 257 48.55 -16.46 -8.17
C ARG A 257 47.72 -16.38 -6.89
N LEU A 258 46.40 -16.34 -7.00
CA LEU A 258 45.52 -16.31 -5.84
C LEU A 258 45.50 -17.66 -5.09
N TRP A 259 45.63 -18.77 -5.82
CA TRP A 259 45.77 -20.10 -5.21
C TRP A 259 47.01 -20.20 -4.31
N LEU A 260 48.19 -19.81 -4.82
CA LEU A 260 49.42 -19.84 -4.04
C LEU A 260 49.34 -18.94 -2.80
N ARG A 261 48.73 -17.76 -2.93
CA ARG A 261 48.50 -16.83 -1.80
C ARG A 261 47.53 -17.40 -0.77
N LEU A 262 46.49 -18.09 -1.21
CA LEU A 262 45.56 -18.75 -0.30
C LEU A 262 46.27 -19.86 0.48
N CYS A 263 47.07 -20.69 -0.20
CA CYS A 263 47.87 -21.71 0.46
C CYS A 263 48.84 -21.11 1.48
N GLU A 264 49.53 -20.03 1.14
CA GLU A 264 50.42 -19.33 2.07
C GLU A 264 49.66 -18.76 3.27
N ALA A 265 48.53 -18.07 3.04
CA ALA A 265 47.75 -17.41 4.10
C ALA A 265 47.13 -18.40 5.11
N LEU A 266 46.85 -19.63 4.69
CA LEU A 266 46.23 -20.65 5.53
C LEU A 266 47.23 -21.70 6.05
N ASP A 267 48.53 -21.52 5.80
CA ASP A 267 49.59 -22.49 6.13
C ASP A 267 49.40 -23.86 5.46
N LEU A 268 48.96 -23.84 4.21
CA LEU A 268 48.65 -25.00 3.36
C LEU A 268 49.54 -25.04 2.10
N GLN A 269 50.77 -24.57 2.17
CA GLN A 269 51.73 -24.55 1.05
C GLN A 269 51.94 -25.95 0.45
N HIS A 270 51.89 -27.00 1.28
CA HIS A 270 51.99 -28.39 0.82
C HIS A 270 50.88 -28.79 -0.17
N LEU A 271 49.70 -28.13 -0.14
CA LEU A 271 48.65 -28.37 -1.13
C LEU A 271 48.99 -27.75 -2.48
N ALA A 272 49.80 -26.68 -2.52
CA ALA A 272 50.24 -26.09 -3.78
C ALA A 272 51.21 -26.99 -4.56
N ASP A 273 51.98 -27.82 -3.83
CA ASP A 273 52.93 -28.79 -4.39
C ASP A 273 52.28 -30.16 -4.69
N ASP A 274 51.02 -30.38 -4.29
CA ASP A 274 50.27 -31.61 -4.55
C ASP A 274 49.79 -31.65 -6.01
N GLU A 275 50.11 -32.73 -6.73
CA GLU A 275 49.72 -32.92 -8.14
C GLU A 275 48.20 -32.82 -8.35
N ARG A 276 47.39 -33.16 -7.33
CA ARG A 276 45.93 -33.06 -7.38
C ARG A 276 45.42 -31.62 -7.41
N PHE A 277 46.23 -30.65 -6.98
CA PHE A 277 45.83 -29.25 -6.85
C PHE A 277 46.75 -28.25 -7.58
N ALA A 278 47.71 -28.77 -8.35
CA ALA A 278 48.74 -27.98 -9.04
C ALA A 278 48.14 -26.96 -10.02
N THR A 279 47.21 -27.39 -10.89
CA THR A 279 46.51 -26.51 -11.84
C THR A 279 45.04 -26.32 -11.47
N ASN A 280 44.38 -25.32 -12.08
CA ASN A 280 42.94 -25.13 -11.89
C ASN A 280 42.12 -26.35 -12.33
N THR A 281 42.52 -27.00 -13.43
CA THR A 281 41.86 -28.23 -13.91
C THR A 281 41.97 -29.35 -12.88
N ASP A 282 43.15 -29.54 -12.29
CA ASP A 282 43.36 -30.57 -11.27
C ASP A 282 42.51 -30.27 -10.02
N ARG A 283 42.50 -29.01 -9.56
CA ARG A 283 41.66 -28.57 -8.44
C ARG A 283 40.17 -28.74 -8.70
N MET A 284 39.72 -28.54 -9.94
CA MET A 284 38.32 -28.81 -10.31
C MET A 284 38.00 -30.30 -10.26
N GLY A 285 38.90 -31.15 -10.75
CA GLY A 285 38.76 -32.62 -10.69
C GLY A 285 38.72 -33.17 -9.26
N HIS A 286 39.40 -32.50 -8.32
CA HIS A 286 39.49 -32.90 -6.91
C HIS A 286 38.82 -31.91 -5.95
N ARG A 287 37.81 -31.17 -6.42
CA ARG A 287 37.20 -30.05 -5.67
C ARG A 287 36.70 -30.46 -4.29
N ALA A 288 35.93 -31.55 -4.19
CA ALA A 288 35.35 -31.99 -2.93
C ALA A 288 36.44 -32.30 -1.88
N GLU A 289 37.54 -32.92 -2.31
CA GLU A 289 38.68 -33.20 -1.44
C GLU A 289 39.42 -31.92 -1.03
N LEU A 290 39.68 -31.02 -1.99
CA LEU A 290 40.31 -29.74 -1.70
C LEU A 290 39.53 -28.95 -0.64
N ILE A 291 38.21 -28.89 -0.79
CA ILE A 291 37.36 -28.12 0.13
C ILE A 291 37.32 -28.77 1.52
N ALA A 292 37.28 -30.10 1.61
CA ALA A 292 37.37 -30.78 2.91
C ALA A 292 38.68 -30.45 3.65
N LEU A 293 39.81 -30.35 2.92
CA LEU A 293 41.10 -29.95 3.50
C LEU A 293 41.10 -28.49 3.97
N LEU A 294 40.54 -27.58 3.16
CA LEU A 294 40.39 -26.16 3.53
C LEU A 294 39.49 -26.01 4.77
N GLU A 295 38.32 -26.64 4.78
CA GLU A 295 37.40 -26.59 5.92
C GLU A 295 37.99 -27.25 7.18
N GLY A 296 38.79 -28.31 7.02
CA GLY A 296 39.53 -28.91 8.13
C GLY A 296 40.48 -27.93 8.80
N ARG A 297 41.19 -27.12 8.01
CA ARG A 297 42.05 -26.04 8.50
C ARG A 297 41.25 -24.88 9.09
N LEU A 298 40.08 -24.57 8.55
CA LEU A 298 39.24 -23.44 8.99
C LEU A 298 38.32 -23.79 10.17
N ALA A 299 38.20 -25.07 10.56
CA ALA A 299 37.30 -25.52 11.62
C ALA A 299 37.53 -24.84 12.99
N ALA A 300 38.76 -24.39 13.27
CA ALA A 300 39.12 -23.67 14.50
C ALA A 300 39.28 -22.14 14.30
N THR A 301 39.12 -21.64 13.08
CA THR A 301 39.27 -20.21 12.73
C THR A 301 37.88 -19.57 12.62
N SER A 302 37.65 -18.42 13.27
CA SER A 302 36.38 -17.70 13.11
C SER A 302 36.21 -17.18 11.68
N THR A 303 34.97 -16.87 11.29
CA THR A 303 34.65 -16.30 9.98
C THR A 303 35.40 -14.98 9.76
N GLU A 304 35.42 -14.12 10.78
CA GLU A 304 36.10 -12.82 10.73
C GLU A 304 37.61 -12.97 10.55
N GLU A 305 38.25 -13.82 11.35
CA GLU A 305 39.69 -14.10 11.24
C GLU A 305 40.05 -14.68 9.86
N CYS A 306 39.25 -15.63 9.35
CA CYS A 306 39.46 -16.23 8.03
C CYS A 306 39.40 -15.17 6.92
N VAL A 307 38.34 -14.35 6.92
CA VAL A 307 38.17 -13.29 5.92
C VAL A 307 39.32 -12.27 6.01
N ALA A 308 39.69 -11.84 7.22
CA ALA A 308 40.80 -10.91 7.42
C ALA A 308 42.13 -11.46 6.90
N GLN A 309 42.48 -12.71 7.26
CA GLN A 309 43.70 -13.37 6.80
C GLN A 309 43.80 -13.43 5.27
N LEU A 310 42.70 -13.81 4.60
CA LEU A 310 42.66 -13.91 3.15
C LEU A 310 42.76 -12.53 2.47
N LEU A 311 42.04 -11.52 2.98
CA LEU A 311 42.10 -10.16 2.46
C LEU A 311 43.49 -9.54 2.63
N ASP A 312 44.15 -9.75 3.77
CA ASP A 312 45.52 -9.30 4.02
C ASP A 312 46.54 -9.93 3.05
N ALA A 313 46.31 -11.18 2.66
CA ALA A 313 47.08 -11.86 1.61
C ALA A 313 46.69 -11.44 0.17
N GLY A 314 45.69 -10.57 0.01
CA GLY A 314 45.16 -10.14 -1.28
C GLY A 314 44.38 -11.22 -2.02
N VAL A 315 43.79 -12.18 -1.28
CA VAL A 315 42.84 -13.18 -1.77
C VAL A 315 41.43 -12.68 -1.49
N PRO A 316 40.56 -12.54 -2.52
CA PRO A 316 39.18 -12.10 -2.30
C PRO A 316 38.41 -13.09 -1.41
N ALA A 317 37.82 -12.56 -0.34
CA ALA A 317 36.99 -13.30 0.61
C ALA A 317 35.93 -12.38 1.23
N GLY A 318 34.85 -12.97 1.74
CA GLY A 318 33.81 -12.22 2.45
C GLY A 318 32.85 -13.12 3.24
N PRO A 319 32.22 -12.60 4.32
CA PRO A 319 31.27 -13.37 5.12
C PRO A 319 29.93 -13.55 4.39
N ILE A 320 29.16 -14.55 4.79
CA ILE A 320 27.72 -14.64 4.45
C ILE A 320 26.93 -13.87 5.51
N LEU A 321 26.27 -12.78 5.10
CA LEU A 321 25.48 -11.92 5.98
C LEU A 321 23.97 -12.17 5.83
N ASP A 322 23.23 -12.06 6.92
CA ASP A 322 21.77 -11.97 6.90
C ASP A 322 21.27 -10.52 6.66
N TYR A 323 19.95 -10.36 6.52
CA TYR A 323 19.34 -9.05 6.26
C TYR A 323 19.46 -8.06 7.42
N GLY A 324 19.47 -8.53 8.67
CA GLY A 324 19.73 -7.68 9.83
C GLY A 324 21.15 -7.13 9.79
N GLN A 325 22.12 -7.99 9.51
CA GLN A 325 23.53 -7.59 9.41
C GLN A 325 23.76 -6.60 8.26
N ILE A 326 23.30 -6.90 7.03
CA ILE A 326 23.56 -6.06 5.86
C ILE A 326 22.78 -4.73 5.86
N LEU A 327 21.52 -4.72 6.35
CA LEU A 327 20.70 -3.50 6.33
C LEU A 327 20.87 -2.66 7.59
N GLU A 328 21.07 -3.29 8.77
CA GLU A 328 21.19 -2.54 10.02
C GLU A 328 22.63 -2.22 10.39
N HIS A 329 23.62 -3.02 10.03
CA HIS A 329 24.96 -2.92 10.64
C HIS A 329 26.11 -2.73 9.66
N ASP A 330 25.97 -3.11 8.39
CA ASP A 330 27.06 -3.03 7.43
C ASP A 330 27.49 -1.58 7.12
N PRO A 331 28.75 -1.21 7.41
CA PRO A 331 29.23 0.15 7.18
C PRO A 331 29.31 0.49 5.69
N HIS A 332 29.51 -0.50 4.82
CA HIS A 332 29.59 -0.26 3.38
C HIS A 332 28.23 0.11 2.79
N ALA A 333 27.18 -0.66 3.07
CA ALA A 333 25.81 -0.39 2.63
C ALA A 333 25.33 1.01 3.07
N ARG A 334 25.63 1.39 4.33
CA ARG A 334 25.36 2.73 4.86
C ARG A 334 26.14 3.82 4.13
N ALA A 335 27.46 3.66 3.97
CA ALA A 335 28.31 4.62 3.26
C ALA A 335 27.92 4.77 1.77
N ARG A 336 27.36 3.71 1.19
CA ARG A 336 26.85 3.67 -0.18
C ARG A 336 25.42 4.19 -0.31
N GLY A 337 24.76 4.58 0.78
CA GLY A 337 23.38 5.07 0.78
C GLY A 337 22.42 4.03 0.20
N MET A 338 22.59 2.76 0.59
CA MET A 338 21.73 1.66 0.13
C MET A 338 20.54 1.42 1.04
N VAL A 339 20.47 2.09 2.20
CA VAL A 339 19.28 2.15 3.05
C VAL A 339 18.88 3.62 3.15
N GLU A 340 17.76 3.96 2.53
CA GLU A 340 17.19 5.30 2.53
C GLU A 340 15.92 5.32 3.39
N GLU A 341 15.63 6.48 3.96
CA GLU A 341 14.48 6.69 4.84
C GLU A 341 13.55 7.76 4.27
N TYR A 342 12.25 7.63 4.52
CA TYR A 342 11.25 8.62 4.16
C TYR A 342 10.13 8.65 5.19
N ASP A 343 9.40 9.76 5.22
CA ASP A 343 8.19 9.92 6.01
C ASP A 343 6.96 9.67 5.13
N HIS A 344 6.13 8.71 5.53
CA HIS A 344 4.82 8.41 4.92
C HIS A 344 3.72 9.16 5.69
N PRO A 345 2.77 9.83 5.02
CA PRO A 345 1.72 10.59 5.70
C PRO A 345 0.82 9.74 6.59
N VAL A 346 0.70 8.44 6.30
CA VAL A 346 -0.16 7.52 7.06
C VAL A 346 0.63 6.54 7.94
N ASP A 347 1.77 6.03 7.44
CA ASP A 347 2.53 4.96 8.12
C ASP A 347 3.76 5.47 8.87
N GLY A 348 3.95 6.80 8.89
CA GLY A 348 5.10 7.44 9.52
C GLY A 348 6.41 7.08 8.83
N ARG A 349 7.50 7.12 9.60
CA ARG A 349 8.85 6.91 9.08
C ARG A 349 9.07 5.47 8.64
N SER A 350 9.61 5.28 7.45
CA SER A 350 9.91 3.97 6.87
C SER A 350 11.23 3.97 6.11
N ARG A 351 11.70 2.78 5.74
CA ARG A 351 13.01 2.55 5.10
C ARG A 351 12.86 1.72 3.84
N VAL A 352 13.70 1.99 2.85
CA VAL A 352 13.74 1.29 1.55
C VAL A 352 15.18 1.10 1.09
N VAL A 353 15.39 0.14 0.20
CA VAL A 353 16.67 -0.03 -0.49
C VAL A 353 16.87 1.10 -1.49
N GLY A 354 17.98 1.83 -1.34
CA GLY A 354 18.33 2.97 -2.18
C GLY A 354 18.73 2.59 -3.61
N PHE A 355 18.80 3.59 -4.50
CA PHE A 355 19.13 3.35 -5.91
C PHE A 355 20.61 2.96 -6.07
N PRO A 356 20.94 1.83 -6.75
CA PRO A 356 22.29 1.25 -6.70
C PRO A 356 23.32 1.97 -7.59
N VAL A 357 22.90 2.72 -8.63
CA VAL A 357 23.81 3.40 -9.56
C VAL A 357 24.03 4.85 -9.13
N LYS A 358 25.29 5.24 -8.90
CA LYS A 358 25.63 6.58 -8.41
C LYS A 358 26.06 7.49 -9.56
N LEU A 359 25.09 8.20 -10.13
CA LEU A 359 25.31 9.18 -11.19
C LEU A 359 25.96 10.45 -10.62
N ALA A 360 27.14 10.81 -11.11
CA ALA A 360 27.94 11.90 -10.53
C ALA A 360 27.32 13.30 -10.70
N ARG A 361 26.53 13.53 -11.76
CA ARG A 361 25.93 14.85 -12.07
C ARG A 361 24.43 14.92 -11.82
N THR A 362 23.75 13.80 -11.97
CA THR A 362 22.28 13.67 -11.85
C THR A 362 21.95 12.51 -10.92
N PRO A 363 22.37 12.56 -9.64
CA PRO A 363 22.16 11.45 -8.72
C PRO A 363 20.66 11.14 -8.60
N ALA A 364 20.32 9.84 -8.58
CA ALA A 364 18.98 9.40 -8.24
C ALA A 364 18.60 9.84 -6.82
N ARG A 365 17.31 10.11 -6.59
CA ARG A 365 16.84 10.66 -5.31
C ARG A 365 15.50 10.07 -4.91
N LEU A 366 15.35 9.80 -3.62
CA LEU A 366 14.05 9.65 -2.98
C LEU A 366 13.41 11.05 -2.79
N ARG A 367 12.47 11.40 -3.67
CA ARG A 367 11.78 12.70 -3.74
C ARG A 367 10.39 12.66 -3.12
N ARG A 368 9.67 11.55 -3.29
CA ARG A 368 8.30 11.34 -2.78
C ARG A 368 8.18 9.98 -2.10
N HIS A 369 7.35 9.94 -1.08
CA HIS A 369 6.90 8.69 -0.49
C HIS A 369 6.10 7.87 -1.52
N PRO A 370 5.96 6.54 -1.34
CA PRO A 370 5.01 5.75 -2.13
C PRO A 370 3.59 6.32 -1.96
N PRO A 371 2.81 6.55 -3.04
CA PRO A 371 1.59 7.32 -2.94
C PRO A 371 0.44 6.53 -2.33
N VAL A 372 -0.39 7.21 -1.53
CA VAL A 372 -1.69 6.67 -1.10
C VAL A 372 -2.58 6.47 -2.33
N LEU A 373 -3.48 5.48 -2.31
CA LEU A 373 -4.36 5.20 -3.45
C LEU A 373 -5.16 6.45 -3.85
N GLY A 374 -4.99 6.89 -5.10
CA GLY A 374 -5.69 8.05 -5.65
C GLY A 374 -5.27 9.39 -5.05
N GLU A 375 -4.15 9.47 -4.33
CA GLU A 375 -3.64 10.69 -3.68
C GLU A 375 -3.58 11.89 -4.63
N HIS A 376 -3.36 11.63 -5.92
CA HIS A 376 -3.14 12.67 -6.93
C HIS A 376 -4.31 12.78 -7.93
N ASN A 377 -5.50 12.25 -7.62
CA ASN A 377 -6.69 12.35 -8.47
C ASN A 377 -7.06 13.80 -8.79
N GLU A 378 -7.11 14.65 -7.78
CA GLU A 378 -7.45 16.07 -7.94
C GLU A 378 -6.43 16.79 -8.83
N GLU A 379 -5.13 16.61 -8.53
CA GLU A 379 -4.02 17.21 -9.27
C GLU A 379 -4.02 16.80 -10.75
N LEU A 380 -4.29 15.53 -11.04
CA LEU A 380 -4.10 14.95 -12.36
C LEU A 380 -5.34 14.94 -13.23
N LEU A 381 -6.51 14.76 -12.63
CA LEU A 381 -7.77 14.64 -13.36
C LEU A 381 -8.59 15.93 -13.33
N GLY A 382 -8.26 16.90 -12.46
CA GLY A 382 -9.12 18.06 -12.22
C GLY A 382 -10.49 17.69 -11.65
N LYS A 383 -10.67 16.41 -11.32
CA LYS A 383 -11.85 15.83 -10.68
C LYS A 383 -11.58 15.83 -9.19
N GLY A 384 -12.32 16.62 -8.42
CA GLY A 384 -12.60 16.23 -7.04
C GLY A 384 -13.41 14.94 -7.13
N THR A 385 -12.76 13.78 -6.98
CA THR A 385 -13.32 12.41 -7.03
C THR A 385 -14.76 12.23 -7.58
N GLU A 386 -15.11 12.71 -8.78
CA GLU A 386 -16.49 12.59 -9.28
C GLU A 386 -16.82 11.14 -9.68
N LEU A 387 -18.01 10.69 -9.25
CA LEU A 387 -18.57 9.35 -9.38
C LEU A 387 -19.03 9.03 -10.81
N THR A 388 -19.03 7.74 -11.16
CA THR A 388 -19.52 7.18 -12.43
C THR A 388 -21.06 7.07 -12.50
N PRO A 389 -21.66 6.93 -13.72
CA PRO A 389 -23.11 7.01 -13.98
C PRO A 389 -23.98 5.82 -13.51
N GLU A 390 -23.73 5.23 -12.35
CA GLU A 390 -24.64 4.22 -11.74
C GLU A 390 -25.63 4.84 -10.73
N ASP A 391 -25.79 6.16 -10.75
CA ASP A 391 -26.41 6.95 -9.69
C ASP A 391 -27.96 6.99 -9.65
N GLU A 392 -28.68 6.16 -10.40
CA GLU A 392 -30.15 6.22 -10.46
C GLU A 392 -30.92 5.11 -9.71
N ALA A 393 -30.27 4.29 -8.86
CA ALA A 393 -30.98 3.23 -8.12
C ALA A 393 -30.89 3.33 -6.59
N GLY A 394 -31.65 4.24 -5.98
CA GLY A 394 -32.29 4.05 -4.66
C GLY A 394 -31.43 3.93 -3.39
N GLY A 395 -30.16 4.35 -3.42
CA GLY A 395 -29.29 4.46 -2.24
C GLY A 395 -29.27 5.89 -1.69
N GLY A 396 -29.34 6.07 -0.38
CA GLY A 396 -29.20 7.39 0.25
C GLY A 396 -27.87 8.07 -0.10
N SER A 397 -27.78 9.38 0.12
CA SER A 397 -26.59 10.17 -0.19
C SER A 397 -26.14 11.07 0.97
N VAL A 398 -24.89 11.52 0.93
CA VAL A 398 -24.40 12.63 1.77
C VAL A 398 -24.09 13.82 0.87
N THR A 399 -24.65 14.97 1.21
CA THR A 399 -24.50 16.22 0.44
C THR A 399 -24.09 17.34 1.36
N TRP A 400 -23.42 18.36 0.84
CA TRP A 400 -23.17 19.57 1.63
C TRP A 400 -23.33 20.82 0.79
N THR A 401 -23.65 21.92 1.47
CA THR A 401 -23.82 23.25 0.85
C THR A 401 -23.07 24.30 1.64
N ARG A 402 -22.59 25.33 0.93
CA ARG A 402 -21.85 26.46 1.51
C ARG A 402 -22.84 27.58 1.83
N HIS A 403 -22.86 28.04 3.09
CA HIS A 403 -23.74 29.11 3.57
C HIS A 403 -22.90 30.29 4.06
N ALA A 404 -23.20 31.49 3.57
CA ALA A 404 -22.50 32.69 4.04
C ALA A 404 -22.88 32.97 5.50
N VAL A 405 -21.89 33.26 6.35
CA VAL A 405 -22.15 33.62 7.75
C VAL A 405 -22.41 35.13 7.84
N PRO A 406 -23.62 35.57 8.24
CA PRO A 406 -23.99 36.98 8.25
C PRO A 406 -23.00 37.84 9.05
N GLY A 407 -22.58 38.96 8.47
CA GLY A 407 -21.64 39.90 9.12
C GLY A 407 -20.17 39.48 9.06
N THR A 408 -19.82 38.45 8.27
CA THR A 408 -18.43 38.02 8.02
C THR A 408 -18.21 37.70 6.54
N ASP A 409 -16.95 37.67 6.09
CA ASP A 409 -16.56 37.18 4.75
C ASP A 409 -16.28 35.66 4.75
N THR A 410 -16.97 34.91 5.63
CA THR A 410 -16.70 33.49 5.86
C THR A 410 -17.95 32.62 5.71
N TYR A 411 -17.76 31.30 5.67
CA TYR A 411 -18.82 30.37 5.36
C TYR A 411 -18.97 29.26 6.41
N ALA A 412 -20.16 28.70 6.48
CA ALA A 412 -20.46 27.45 7.18
C ALA A 412 -20.81 26.36 6.15
N ALA A 413 -20.31 25.15 6.38
CA ALA A 413 -20.73 23.98 5.61
C ALA A 413 -21.97 23.36 6.25
N HIS A 414 -23.04 23.17 5.49
CA HIS A 414 -24.22 22.42 5.94
C HIS A 414 -24.17 21.03 5.32
N LEU A 415 -23.68 20.06 6.09
CA LEU A 415 -23.51 18.67 5.73
C LEU A 415 -24.77 17.88 6.09
N THR A 416 -25.41 17.26 5.11
CA THR A 416 -26.72 16.61 5.25
C THR A 416 -26.68 15.14 4.85
N LEU A 417 -27.12 14.27 5.76
CA LEU A 417 -27.38 12.85 5.49
C LEU A 417 -28.77 12.72 4.85
N VAL A 418 -28.84 12.29 3.59
CA VAL A 418 -30.05 12.25 2.78
C VAL A 418 -30.49 10.81 2.53
N ASN A 419 -31.31 10.27 3.44
CA ASN A 419 -32.03 9.02 3.22
C ASN A 419 -33.37 8.99 4.01
N PRO A 420 -34.25 9.98 3.80
CA PRO A 420 -35.39 10.25 4.70
C PRO A 420 -36.39 9.10 4.75
N GLU A 421 -36.58 8.38 3.65
CA GLU A 421 -37.46 7.20 3.56
C GLU A 421 -37.03 6.06 4.48
N ARG A 422 -35.75 6.02 4.85
CA ARG A 422 -35.14 5.03 5.73
C ARG A 422 -34.63 5.67 7.03
N ARG A 423 -35.22 6.80 7.44
CA ARG A 423 -34.83 7.56 8.65
C ARG A 423 -33.33 7.88 8.69
N ASN A 424 -32.78 8.26 7.54
CA ASN A 424 -31.37 8.57 7.35
C ASN A 424 -30.42 7.43 7.77
N ALA A 425 -30.86 6.18 7.61
CA ALA A 425 -29.97 5.03 7.78
C ALA A 425 -28.82 5.13 6.76
N LEU A 426 -27.59 5.06 7.25
CA LEU A 426 -26.39 5.21 6.43
C LEU A 426 -26.15 3.94 5.64
N THR A 427 -26.05 4.07 4.33
CA THR A 427 -25.51 2.99 3.52
C THR A 427 -23.98 2.97 3.60
N LEU A 428 -23.34 1.87 3.19
CA LEU A 428 -21.89 1.79 3.06
C LEU A 428 -21.35 2.95 2.19
N ARG A 429 -22.05 3.24 1.10
CA ARG A 429 -21.78 4.41 0.22
C ARG A 429 -21.87 5.74 0.96
N MET A 430 -22.85 5.92 1.84
CA MET A 430 -23.00 7.17 2.59
C MET A 430 -21.81 7.41 3.54
N TYR A 431 -21.18 6.36 4.08
CA TYR A 431 -19.93 6.54 4.85
C TYR A 431 -18.80 7.05 3.98
N ASP A 432 -18.63 6.50 2.77
CA ASP A 432 -17.60 6.95 1.82
C ASP A 432 -17.86 8.40 1.38
N GLN A 433 -19.12 8.76 1.13
CA GLN A 433 -19.51 10.13 0.80
C GLN A 433 -19.35 11.10 1.97
N LEU A 434 -19.60 10.66 3.20
CA LEU A 434 -19.39 11.46 4.40
C LEU A 434 -17.91 11.78 4.58
N GLU A 435 -17.05 10.77 4.44
CA GLU A 435 -15.59 10.91 4.52
C GLU A 435 -15.09 11.93 3.49
N ARG A 436 -15.53 11.77 2.23
CA ARG A 436 -15.22 12.68 1.13
C ARG A 436 -15.70 14.11 1.40
N ALA A 437 -16.96 14.28 1.78
CA ALA A 437 -17.53 15.60 2.06
C ALA A 437 -16.73 16.31 3.18
N CYS A 438 -16.29 15.58 4.21
CA CYS A 438 -15.43 16.14 5.25
C CYS A 438 -14.07 16.61 4.69
N ARG A 439 -13.49 15.94 3.70
CA ARG A 439 -12.25 16.40 3.04
C ARG A 439 -12.49 17.67 2.22
N GLU A 440 -13.54 17.69 1.41
CA GLU A 440 -13.90 18.85 0.58
C GLU A 440 -14.14 20.09 1.45
N ILE A 441 -14.86 19.93 2.56
CA ILE A 441 -15.13 21.00 3.51
C ILE A 441 -13.83 21.48 4.19
N ASP A 442 -12.95 20.57 4.62
CA ASP A 442 -11.69 20.94 5.28
C ASP A 442 -10.71 21.68 4.36
N ALA A 443 -10.75 21.38 3.06
CA ALA A 443 -9.92 22.00 2.04
C ALA A 443 -10.30 23.46 1.75
N ASP A 444 -11.56 23.87 2.02
CA ASP A 444 -11.99 25.26 1.87
C ASP A 444 -11.49 26.11 3.07
N PRO A 445 -10.56 27.06 2.85
CA PRO A 445 -9.98 27.87 3.91
C PRO A 445 -10.96 28.89 4.51
N ASP A 446 -12.05 29.19 3.82
CA ASP A 446 -13.05 30.18 4.24
C ASP A 446 -14.19 29.54 5.06
N ILE A 447 -14.27 28.21 5.10
CA ILE A 447 -15.22 27.52 5.96
C ILE A 447 -14.71 27.54 7.41
N ARG A 448 -15.57 28.03 8.31
CA ARG A 448 -15.25 28.25 9.73
C ARG A 448 -15.88 27.22 10.67
N LEU A 449 -16.93 26.54 10.23
CA LEU A 449 -17.58 25.46 10.95
C LEU A 449 -18.41 24.59 10.00
N THR A 450 -18.78 23.42 10.48
CA THR A 450 -19.67 22.47 9.78
C THR A 450 -20.89 22.18 10.64
N VAL A 451 -22.07 22.24 10.07
CA VAL A 451 -23.33 21.80 10.68
C VAL A 451 -23.72 20.47 10.04
N LEU A 452 -23.76 19.39 10.84
CA LEU A 452 -24.17 18.06 10.40
C LEU A 452 -25.64 17.82 10.77
N ARG A 453 -26.47 17.43 9.80
CA ARG A 453 -27.90 17.13 10.00
C ARG A 453 -28.39 15.91 9.21
N GLY A 454 -29.55 15.39 9.59
CA GLY A 454 -30.30 14.42 8.78
C GLY A 454 -31.42 15.09 7.98
N ALA A 455 -31.69 14.62 6.76
CA ALA A 455 -32.76 15.16 5.92
C ALA A 455 -34.16 14.78 6.45
N GLY A 456 -35.13 15.69 6.30
CA GLY A 456 -36.55 15.40 6.50
C GLY A 456 -37.06 15.43 7.95
N GLY A 457 -36.26 15.87 8.93
CA GLY A 457 -36.70 16.21 10.30
C GLY A 457 -37.28 15.07 11.15
N ARG A 458 -37.18 13.81 10.69
CA ARG A 458 -37.75 12.64 11.38
C ARG A 458 -36.72 11.81 12.14
N ALA A 459 -35.45 11.92 11.77
CA ALA A 459 -34.32 11.24 12.40
C ALA A 459 -33.03 11.90 11.93
N PHE A 460 -32.07 12.04 12.85
CA PHE A 460 -30.71 12.42 12.51
C PHE A 460 -30.05 11.30 11.68
N ALA A 461 -30.02 10.09 12.23
CA ALA A 461 -29.60 8.87 11.54
C ALA A 461 -29.99 7.63 12.34
N ALA A 462 -30.68 6.69 11.68
CA ALA A 462 -31.16 5.45 12.28
C ALA A 462 -30.17 4.27 12.23
N GLY A 463 -28.87 4.55 12.27
CA GLY A 463 -27.80 3.55 12.19
C GLY A 463 -27.44 3.19 10.75
N THR A 464 -26.79 2.04 10.56
CA THR A 464 -26.47 1.52 9.20
C THR A 464 -27.69 0.84 8.60
N ASP A 465 -27.83 0.91 7.28
CA ASP A 465 -28.87 0.20 6.56
C ASP A 465 -28.68 -1.32 6.64
N ILE A 466 -29.45 -1.96 7.51
CA ILE A 466 -29.32 -3.39 7.86
C ILE A 466 -29.44 -4.33 6.64
N ARG A 467 -30.05 -3.87 5.53
CA ARG A 467 -30.09 -4.68 4.29
C ARG A 467 -28.72 -4.92 3.68
N GLU A 468 -27.73 -4.11 4.00
CA GLU A 468 -26.35 -4.28 3.53
C GLU A 468 -25.58 -5.33 4.34
N PHE A 469 -26.19 -5.89 5.40
CA PHE A 469 -25.61 -6.96 6.21
C PHE A 469 -26.07 -8.37 5.80
N ARG A 470 -26.72 -8.51 4.64
CA ARG A 470 -27.09 -9.84 4.13
C ARG A 470 -25.81 -10.64 3.84
N ASP A 471 -25.78 -11.87 4.33
CA ASP A 471 -24.68 -12.82 4.14
C ASP A 471 -23.32 -12.35 4.70
N PHE A 472 -23.32 -11.41 5.64
CA PHE A 472 -22.11 -10.94 6.31
C PHE A 472 -21.39 -12.07 7.06
N SER A 473 -20.10 -12.21 6.81
CA SER A 473 -19.17 -13.00 7.62
C SER A 473 -18.53 -12.16 8.72
N GLY A 474 -17.80 -12.81 9.62
CA GLY A 474 -16.97 -12.11 10.61
C GLY A 474 -15.92 -11.20 9.96
N GLU A 475 -15.34 -11.61 8.82
CA GLU A 475 -14.37 -10.79 8.07
C GLU A 475 -15.02 -9.54 7.47
N ASP A 476 -16.25 -9.68 6.93
CA ASP A 476 -17.03 -8.54 6.44
C ASP A 476 -17.37 -7.56 7.55
N GLY A 477 -17.67 -8.07 8.75
CA GLY A 477 -17.86 -7.26 9.95
C GLY A 477 -16.63 -6.43 10.32
N VAL A 478 -15.43 -7.02 10.25
CA VAL A 478 -14.18 -6.29 10.50
C VAL A 478 -13.95 -5.21 9.41
N ALA A 479 -14.21 -5.54 8.14
CA ALA A 479 -14.09 -4.59 7.05
C ALA A 479 -15.08 -3.42 7.18
N TYR A 480 -16.31 -3.72 7.60
CA TYR A 480 -17.35 -2.74 7.89
C TYR A 480 -16.95 -1.79 9.02
N GLU A 481 -16.50 -2.29 10.17
CA GLU A 481 -16.07 -1.45 11.30
C GLU A 481 -14.87 -0.56 10.92
N ARG A 482 -13.96 -1.05 10.07
CA ARG A 482 -12.88 -0.22 9.52
C ARG A 482 -13.41 0.92 8.64
N ARG A 483 -14.38 0.63 7.76
CA ARG A 483 -14.99 1.65 6.89
C ARG A 483 -15.74 2.72 7.69
N VAL A 484 -16.55 2.31 8.66
CA VAL A 484 -17.24 3.24 9.57
C VAL A 484 -16.24 4.04 10.38
N GLY A 485 -15.19 3.39 10.90
CA GLY A 485 -14.10 4.04 11.63
C GLY A 485 -13.45 5.16 10.83
N LEU A 486 -13.14 4.93 9.55
CA LEU A 486 -12.55 5.95 8.67
C LEU A 486 -13.45 7.20 8.54
N ALA A 487 -14.74 7.02 8.26
CA ALA A 487 -15.67 8.14 8.09
C ALA A 487 -15.88 8.91 9.42
N VAL A 488 -16.01 8.18 10.53
CA VAL A 488 -16.22 8.74 11.86
C VAL A 488 -14.98 9.50 12.35
N ASP A 489 -13.79 8.92 12.19
CA ASP A 489 -12.55 9.56 12.59
C ASP A 489 -12.21 10.75 11.68
N ARG A 490 -12.58 10.70 10.40
CA ARG A 490 -12.45 11.86 9.50
C ARG A 490 -13.32 13.03 9.94
N LEU A 491 -14.59 12.78 10.29
CA LEU A 491 -15.52 13.79 10.82
C LEU A 491 -15.01 14.38 12.14
N ALA A 492 -14.56 13.53 13.07
CA ALA A 492 -13.97 13.97 14.34
C ALA A 492 -12.68 14.79 14.12
N GLY A 493 -11.91 14.46 13.09
CA GLY A 493 -10.65 15.10 12.73
C GLY A 493 -10.77 16.33 11.82
N MET A 494 -11.98 16.85 11.57
CA MET A 494 -12.14 18.08 10.80
C MET A 494 -11.44 19.26 11.48
N ARG A 495 -10.82 20.14 10.69
CA ARG A 495 -10.04 21.29 11.19
C ARG A 495 -10.92 22.28 11.95
N MET A 496 -12.17 22.44 11.53
CA MET A 496 -13.13 23.35 12.14
C MET A 496 -14.09 22.62 13.10
N PRO A 497 -14.76 23.36 14.01
CA PRO A 497 -15.83 22.79 14.81
C PRO A 497 -16.96 22.21 13.96
N VAL A 498 -17.49 21.07 14.40
CA VAL A 498 -18.62 20.35 13.82
C VAL A 498 -19.75 20.37 14.83
N VAL A 499 -20.88 20.94 14.44
CA VAL A 499 -22.10 21.01 15.24
C VAL A 499 -23.10 20.01 14.71
N ALA A 500 -23.53 19.04 15.52
CA ALA A 500 -24.65 18.17 15.18
C ALA A 500 -25.98 18.84 15.53
N ALA A 501 -26.89 18.94 14.55
CA ALA A 501 -28.29 19.25 14.81
C ALA A 501 -29.10 17.96 14.76
N VAL A 502 -29.50 17.47 15.92
CA VAL A 502 -30.13 16.15 16.08
C VAL A 502 -31.63 16.30 16.25
N GLU A 503 -32.36 16.04 15.17
CA GLU A 503 -33.82 15.91 15.18
C GLU A 503 -34.21 14.43 15.28
N GLY A 504 -34.95 14.05 16.33
CA GLY A 504 -35.39 12.67 16.52
C GLY A 504 -34.24 11.67 16.74
N PRO A 505 -34.38 10.39 16.32
CA PRO A 505 -33.40 9.35 16.66
C PRO A 505 -32.00 9.54 16.04
N ALA A 506 -30.97 9.46 16.89
CA ALA A 506 -29.56 9.29 16.53
C ALA A 506 -29.06 7.96 17.12
N VAL A 507 -29.27 6.86 16.40
CA VAL A 507 -29.06 5.50 16.93
C VAL A 507 -28.01 4.73 16.16
N GLY A 508 -27.34 3.78 16.81
CA GLY A 508 -26.23 3.02 16.20
C GLY A 508 -25.16 3.97 15.68
N ALA A 509 -24.84 3.89 14.39
CA ALA A 509 -23.92 4.82 13.74
C ALA A 509 -24.34 6.30 13.82
N GLY A 510 -25.64 6.61 13.86
CA GLY A 510 -26.09 7.99 14.10
C GLY A 510 -25.64 8.52 15.46
N SER A 511 -25.65 7.66 16.49
CA SER A 511 -25.09 7.99 17.80
C SER A 511 -23.57 8.14 17.75
N ALA A 512 -22.89 7.41 16.86
CA ALA A 512 -21.45 7.51 16.65
C ALA A 512 -21.09 8.88 16.06
N LEU A 513 -21.79 9.29 15.00
CA LEU A 513 -21.61 10.58 14.35
C LEU A 513 -21.89 11.74 15.31
N ALA A 514 -23.00 11.69 16.05
CA ALA A 514 -23.31 12.70 17.06
C ALA A 514 -22.21 12.78 18.14
N SER A 515 -21.68 11.64 18.60
CA SER A 515 -20.61 11.62 19.61
C SER A 515 -19.24 12.11 19.13
N CYS A 516 -19.08 12.32 17.82
CA CYS A 516 -17.85 12.85 17.23
C CYS A 516 -17.96 14.34 16.88
N CYS A 517 -19.15 14.93 17.03
CA CYS A 517 -19.35 16.36 16.85
C CYS A 517 -18.94 17.10 18.13
N ASP A 518 -18.36 18.28 17.96
CA ASP A 518 -17.83 19.08 19.08
C ASP A 518 -18.96 19.71 19.91
N VAL A 519 -20.10 19.99 19.26
CA VAL A 519 -21.32 20.49 19.91
C VAL A 519 -22.51 19.70 19.37
N VAL A 520 -23.39 19.28 20.26
CA VAL A 520 -24.64 18.60 19.90
C VAL A 520 -25.81 19.43 20.40
N VAL A 521 -26.65 19.92 19.49
CA VAL A 521 -27.93 20.57 19.77
C VAL A 521 -29.04 19.64 19.31
N CYS A 522 -30.08 19.42 20.11
CA CYS A 522 -31.13 18.46 19.74
C CYS A 522 -32.54 18.94 20.05
N THR A 523 -33.52 18.29 19.44
CA THR A 523 -34.94 18.47 19.76
C THR A 523 -35.36 17.64 20.98
N PRO A 524 -36.48 17.96 21.66
CA PRO A 524 -36.92 17.22 22.86
C PRO A 524 -37.21 15.73 22.63
N ASP A 525 -37.54 15.35 21.40
CA ASP A 525 -37.82 13.96 20.99
C ASP A 525 -36.55 13.18 20.58
N ALA A 526 -35.37 13.81 20.63
CA ALA A 526 -34.12 13.16 20.29
C ALA A 526 -33.76 12.03 21.27
N VAL A 527 -33.21 10.96 20.72
CA VAL A 527 -32.76 9.78 21.48
C VAL A 527 -31.43 9.26 20.95
N PHE A 528 -30.55 8.84 21.85
CA PHE A 528 -29.17 8.45 21.56
C PHE A 528 -28.86 7.02 22.01
N GLY A 529 -27.86 6.39 21.38
CA GLY A 529 -27.31 5.10 21.78
C GLY A 529 -27.45 4.00 20.73
N ALA A 530 -26.93 2.82 21.05
CA ALA A 530 -26.90 1.67 20.14
C ALA A 530 -27.64 0.49 20.78
N PRO A 531 -28.91 0.23 20.41
CA PRO A 531 -29.70 -0.88 20.97
C PRO A 531 -29.32 -2.24 20.34
N ILE A 532 -28.06 -2.39 19.94
CA ILE A 532 -27.55 -3.46 19.08
C ILE A 532 -27.68 -4.85 19.70
N GLY A 533 -27.50 -4.99 21.02
CA GLY A 533 -27.74 -6.25 21.74
C GLY A 533 -29.21 -6.70 21.77
N ARG A 534 -30.15 -5.85 21.34
CA ARG A 534 -31.58 -6.18 21.20
C ARG A 534 -32.03 -6.27 19.74
N THR A 535 -31.30 -5.67 18.80
CA THR A 535 -31.72 -5.58 17.40
C THR A 535 -30.90 -6.46 16.47
N LEU A 536 -29.57 -6.37 16.54
CA LEU A 536 -28.69 -6.97 15.55
C LEU A 536 -27.78 -8.05 16.12
N GLY A 537 -27.44 -7.99 17.40
CA GLY A 537 -26.45 -8.89 17.99
C GLY A 537 -25.01 -8.55 17.58
N ASN A 538 -24.71 -7.31 17.15
CA ASN A 538 -23.35 -6.83 16.88
C ASN A 538 -22.74 -6.03 18.05
N CYS A 539 -21.56 -5.43 17.83
CA CYS A 539 -20.83 -4.61 18.81
C CYS A 539 -20.51 -3.21 18.26
N LEU A 540 -19.90 -2.36 19.10
CA LEU A 540 -19.40 -1.03 18.70
C LEU A 540 -17.89 -0.98 18.80
N ALA A 541 -17.27 -0.18 17.95
CA ALA A 541 -15.84 0.11 18.04
C ALA A 541 -15.45 0.72 19.41
N PRO A 542 -14.29 0.34 19.99
CA PRO A 542 -13.82 0.91 21.27
C PRO A 542 -13.70 2.43 21.25
N ALA A 543 -13.29 3.01 20.11
CA ALA A 543 -13.19 4.46 19.95
C ALA A 543 -14.56 5.15 20.15
N MET A 544 -15.64 4.54 19.65
CA MET A 544 -17.00 5.04 19.87
C MET A 544 -17.41 4.92 21.34
N ILE A 545 -17.10 3.80 21.99
CA ILE A 545 -17.38 3.61 23.43
C ILE A 545 -16.64 4.67 24.27
N SER A 546 -15.38 4.97 23.93
CA SER A 546 -14.57 6.00 24.60
C SER A 546 -15.21 7.39 24.48
N ARG A 547 -15.68 7.77 23.28
CA ARG A 547 -16.39 9.04 23.05
C ARG A 547 -17.70 9.13 23.82
N LEU A 548 -18.48 8.04 23.87
CA LEU A 548 -19.68 7.97 24.70
C LEU A 548 -19.34 8.04 26.20
N TYR A 549 -18.21 7.47 26.65
CA TYR A 549 -17.76 7.62 28.04
C TYR A 549 -17.43 9.07 28.38
N ALA A 550 -16.79 9.79 27.47
CA ALA A 550 -16.49 11.21 27.66
C ALA A 550 -17.77 12.05 27.75
N GLY A 551 -18.75 11.79 26.89
CA GLY A 551 -19.97 12.59 26.82
C GLY A 551 -21.07 12.20 27.81
N LEU A 552 -21.42 10.92 27.92
CA LEU A 552 -22.52 10.42 28.74
C LEU A 552 -22.07 9.96 30.13
N GLY A 553 -20.76 9.77 30.33
CA GLY A 553 -20.19 9.08 31.48
C GLY A 553 -20.25 7.56 31.34
N ARG A 554 -19.24 6.88 31.92
CA ARG A 554 -19.09 5.42 31.83
C ARG A 554 -20.31 4.63 32.31
N ALA A 555 -20.87 4.98 33.47
CA ALA A 555 -21.99 4.24 34.08
C ALA A 555 -23.25 4.29 33.21
N ARG A 556 -23.59 5.47 32.69
CA ARG A 556 -24.75 5.66 31.81
C ARG A 556 -24.54 4.97 30.47
N THR A 557 -23.35 5.09 29.89
CA THR A 557 -22.99 4.42 28.62
C THR A 557 -23.11 2.90 28.75
N LEU A 558 -22.51 2.29 29.77
CA LEU A 558 -22.62 0.84 29.98
C LEU A 558 -24.07 0.41 30.22
N ARG A 559 -24.84 1.17 31.00
CA ARG A 559 -26.27 0.89 31.19
C ARG A 559 -27.05 0.97 29.87
N SER A 560 -26.73 1.93 28.99
CA SER A 560 -27.35 2.06 27.67
C SER A 560 -26.99 0.88 26.78
N LEU A 561 -25.69 0.57 26.61
CA LEU A 561 -25.22 -0.47 25.71
C LEU A 561 -25.61 -1.88 26.17
N LEU A 562 -25.37 -2.21 27.44
CA LEU A 562 -25.62 -3.55 27.99
C LEU A 562 -27.12 -3.86 28.16
N ALA A 563 -27.96 -2.84 28.40
CA ALA A 563 -29.40 -3.01 28.46
C ALA A 563 -30.11 -2.66 27.13
N ALA A 564 -29.36 -2.41 26.06
CA ALA A 564 -29.86 -1.96 24.76
C ALA A 564 -30.91 -0.84 24.84
N ARG A 565 -30.70 0.11 25.77
CA ARG A 565 -31.61 1.22 26.09
C ARG A 565 -31.12 2.50 25.43
N LEU A 566 -32.04 3.25 24.84
CA LEU A 566 -31.77 4.59 24.34
C LEU A 566 -31.75 5.62 25.48
N VAL A 567 -30.87 6.60 25.37
CA VAL A 567 -30.75 7.76 26.26
C VAL A 567 -31.62 8.88 25.70
N THR A 568 -32.46 9.49 26.54
CA THR A 568 -33.33 10.60 26.11
C THR A 568 -32.56 11.91 25.96
N ALA A 569 -33.08 12.87 25.20
CA ALA A 569 -32.54 14.23 25.11
C ALA A 569 -32.23 14.83 26.50
N LYS A 570 -33.18 14.70 27.45
CA LYS A 570 -33.00 15.17 28.82
C LYS A 570 -31.83 14.49 29.55
N GLU A 571 -31.75 13.16 29.48
CA GLU A 571 -30.65 12.42 30.13
C GLU A 571 -29.28 12.74 29.50
N ALA A 572 -29.25 13.01 28.19
CA ALA A 572 -28.06 13.40 27.45
C ALA A 572 -27.61 14.83 27.83
N TYR A 573 -28.54 15.78 27.92
CA TYR A 573 -28.27 17.14 28.38
C TYR A 573 -27.76 17.16 29.83
N GLU A 574 -28.42 16.46 30.75
CA GLU A 574 -27.99 16.33 32.15
C GLU A 574 -26.60 15.67 32.32
N SER A 575 -26.10 15.01 31.27
CA SER A 575 -24.77 14.39 31.26
C SER A 575 -23.67 15.28 30.68
N GLY A 576 -24.03 16.36 29.97
CA GLY A 576 -23.10 17.19 29.21
C GLY A 576 -22.83 16.70 27.78
N PHE A 577 -23.50 15.62 27.32
CA PHE A 577 -23.38 15.14 25.94
C PHE A 577 -24.10 16.04 24.93
N VAL A 578 -25.21 16.65 25.33
CA VAL A 578 -25.98 17.61 24.54
C VAL A 578 -25.81 18.99 25.17
N ALA A 579 -25.45 19.97 24.35
CA ALA A 579 -25.25 21.35 24.78
C ALA A 579 -26.58 22.05 25.05
N ASP A 580 -27.56 21.88 24.15
CA ASP A 580 -28.87 22.52 24.25
C ASP A 580 -29.99 21.62 23.73
N ILE A 581 -31.15 21.69 24.40
CA ILE A 581 -32.41 21.13 23.92
C ILE A 581 -33.29 22.27 23.44
N VAL A 582 -33.63 22.28 22.15
CA VAL A 582 -34.30 23.40 21.49
C VAL A 582 -35.58 22.91 20.82
N ASP A 583 -36.66 23.69 20.92
CA ASP A 583 -37.89 23.38 20.19
C ASP A 583 -37.61 23.32 18.68
N PRO A 584 -38.21 22.37 17.92
CA PRO A 584 -37.91 22.21 16.49
C PRO A 584 -38.07 23.50 15.66
N ALA A 585 -38.99 24.39 16.06
CA ALA A 585 -39.23 25.67 15.38
C ALA A 585 -38.08 26.69 15.56
N ASP A 586 -37.29 26.54 16.63
CA ASP A 586 -36.21 27.47 17.00
C ASP A 586 -34.81 26.90 16.69
N LEU A 587 -34.72 25.64 16.23
CA LEU A 587 -33.46 24.95 15.98
C LEU A 587 -32.58 25.68 14.96
N ASP A 588 -33.16 26.16 13.85
CA ASP A 588 -32.42 26.90 12.83
C ASP A 588 -31.91 28.26 13.34
N THR A 589 -32.70 28.93 14.18
CA THR A 589 -32.31 30.19 14.83
C THR A 589 -31.13 29.96 15.77
N CYS A 590 -31.23 28.94 16.64
CA CYS A 590 -30.15 28.56 17.54
C CYS A 590 -28.85 28.23 16.79
N LEU A 591 -28.95 27.47 15.69
CA LEU A 591 -27.79 27.10 14.90
C LEU A 591 -27.18 28.29 14.15
N ALA A 592 -27.99 29.24 13.69
CA ALA A 592 -27.50 30.48 13.09
C ALA A 592 -26.72 31.34 14.11
N GLU A 593 -27.22 31.45 15.34
CA GLU A 593 -26.55 32.16 16.43
C GLU A 593 -25.20 31.49 16.79
N LEU A 594 -25.21 30.17 17.00
CA LEU A 594 -23.99 29.41 17.30
C LEU A 594 -22.96 29.49 16.16
N THR A 595 -23.42 29.41 14.91
CA THR A 595 -22.59 29.59 13.71
C THR A 595 -21.92 30.96 13.70
N ALA A 596 -22.67 32.03 13.99
CA ALA A 596 -22.15 33.39 14.05
C ALA A 596 -21.15 33.58 15.21
N ASP A 597 -21.39 32.95 16.36
CA ASP A 597 -20.48 33.00 17.51
C ASP A 597 -19.15 32.30 17.20
N ILE A 598 -19.20 31.08 16.66
CA ILE A 598 -18.00 30.30 16.30
C ILE A 598 -17.22 31.00 15.18
N ALA A 599 -17.88 31.54 14.16
CA ALA A 599 -17.22 32.20 13.03
C ALA A 599 -16.46 33.48 13.42
N ARG A 600 -16.81 34.12 14.55
CA ARG A 600 -16.10 35.30 15.08
C ARG A 600 -14.85 34.95 15.88
N CYS A 601 -14.64 33.68 16.22
CA CYS A 601 -13.47 33.21 16.94
C CYS A 601 -12.27 32.99 16.00
N ALA A 602 -11.05 32.99 16.58
CA ALA A 602 -9.84 32.75 15.81
C ALA A 602 -9.78 31.29 15.29
N PRO A 603 -9.78 31.05 13.97
CA PRO A 603 -9.96 29.71 13.41
C PRO A 603 -8.80 28.76 13.73
N LEU A 604 -7.56 29.26 13.79
CA LEU A 604 -6.40 28.45 14.16
C LEU A 604 -6.44 28.05 15.64
N THR A 605 -6.94 28.92 16.52
CA THR A 605 -7.10 28.60 17.94
C THR A 605 -8.16 27.52 18.13
N LEU A 606 -9.30 27.63 17.45
CA LEU A 606 -10.35 26.60 17.52
C LEU A 606 -9.86 25.26 16.98
N ALA A 607 -9.17 25.26 15.85
CA ALA A 607 -8.57 24.04 15.28
C ALA A 607 -7.57 23.39 16.25
N ALA A 608 -6.73 24.19 16.91
CA ALA A 608 -5.76 23.69 17.90
C ALA A 608 -6.45 23.11 19.15
N LEU A 609 -7.51 23.75 19.65
CA LEU A 609 -8.29 23.26 20.80
C LEU A 609 -8.99 21.94 20.47
N LYS A 610 -9.60 21.84 19.29
CA LYS A 610 -10.24 20.62 18.80
C LYS A 610 -9.23 19.47 18.63
N GLU A 611 -8.09 19.75 18.01
CA GLU A 611 -7.03 18.74 17.86
C GLU A 611 -6.47 18.28 19.21
N ALA A 612 -6.38 19.17 20.21
CA ALA A 612 -5.99 18.81 21.56
C ALA A 612 -7.01 17.86 22.22
N ASP A 613 -8.32 18.18 22.13
CA ASP A 613 -9.39 17.33 22.65
C ASP A 613 -9.39 15.94 21.98
N ARG A 614 -9.27 15.90 20.65
CA ARG A 614 -9.17 14.65 19.89
C ARG A 614 -8.03 13.76 20.38
N ARG A 615 -6.85 14.34 20.67
CA ARG A 615 -5.70 13.59 21.20
C ARG A 615 -5.94 13.05 22.61
N VAL A 616 -6.63 13.81 23.46
CA VAL A 616 -7.02 13.36 24.81
C VAL A 616 -7.96 12.15 24.74
N LEU A 617 -8.95 12.20 23.85
CA LEU A 617 -9.90 11.09 23.65
C LEU A 617 -9.24 9.86 23.02
N ALA A 618 -8.35 10.06 22.05
CA ALA A 618 -7.61 8.98 21.38
C ALA A 618 -6.69 8.20 22.33
N ALA A 619 -6.04 8.89 23.28
CA ALA A 619 -5.19 8.24 24.29
C ALA A 619 -5.97 7.27 25.21
N SER A 620 -7.30 7.39 25.25
CA SER A 620 -8.19 6.57 26.11
C SER A 620 -8.80 5.37 25.38
N ALA A 621 -8.54 5.18 24.08
CA ALA A 621 -9.10 4.09 23.28
C ALA A 621 -8.03 3.02 22.95
N PRO A 622 -8.31 1.72 23.17
CA PRO A 622 -7.42 0.64 22.73
C PRO A 622 -7.44 0.53 21.20
N GLY A 623 -6.27 0.32 20.60
CA GLY A 623 -6.08 0.37 19.14
C GLY A 623 -6.55 -0.85 18.34
N HIS A 624 -6.92 -1.97 18.99
CA HIS A 624 -7.28 -3.22 18.31
C HIS A 624 -8.50 -3.87 18.98
N ALA A 625 -9.46 -4.32 18.16
CA ALA A 625 -10.69 -5.01 18.58
C ALA A 625 -11.25 -5.92 17.47
N GLU A 626 -10.42 -6.29 16.49
CA GLU A 626 -10.79 -7.11 15.34
C GLU A 626 -11.26 -8.50 15.77
N ASP A 627 -10.73 -9.04 16.86
CA ASP A 627 -11.18 -10.29 17.46
C ASP A 627 -12.64 -10.19 17.95
N LEU A 628 -13.01 -9.04 18.54
CA LEU A 628 -14.38 -8.76 18.97
C LEU A 628 -15.30 -8.60 17.76
N TYR A 629 -14.87 -7.86 16.73
CA TYR A 629 -15.67 -7.68 15.52
C TYR A 629 -15.90 -9.03 14.82
N ALA A 630 -14.84 -9.78 14.54
CA ALA A 630 -14.94 -11.07 13.86
C ALA A 630 -15.82 -12.05 14.64
N ARG A 631 -15.68 -12.09 15.97
CA ARG A 631 -16.49 -12.95 16.83
C ARG A 631 -17.97 -12.59 16.76
N VAL A 632 -18.31 -11.32 16.88
CA VAL A 632 -19.70 -10.91 17.04
C VAL A 632 -20.41 -10.84 15.68
N TYR A 633 -19.77 -10.29 14.64
CA TYR A 633 -20.33 -10.28 13.28
C TYR A 633 -20.36 -11.67 12.63
N GLY A 634 -19.46 -12.58 13.02
CA GLY A 634 -19.49 -13.98 12.59
C GLY A 634 -20.43 -14.89 13.39
N SER A 635 -21.15 -14.36 14.38
CA SER A 635 -22.02 -15.14 15.26
C SER A 635 -23.35 -15.51 14.58
N ARG A 636 -23.97 -16.59 15.05
CA ARG A 636 -25.35 -16.95 14.66
C ARG A 636 -26.34 -15.91 15.15
N ASP A 637 -26.07 -15.33 16.32
CA ASP A 637 -26.87 -14.25 16.86
C ASP A 637 -26.90 -13.06 15.88
N PHE A 638 -25.77 -12.68 15.29
CA PHE A 638 -25.76 -11.60 14.30
C PHE A 638 -26.59 -11.93 13.05
N ALA A 639 -26.39 -13.13 12.49
CA ALA A 639 -27.16 -13.59 11.33
C ALA A 639 -28.68 -13.64 11.62
N GLU A 640 -29.06 -14.09 12.82
CA GLU A 640 -30.42 -14.09 13.31
C GLU A 640 -30.97 -12.67 13.52
N GLY A 641 -30.19 -11.75 14.07
CA GLY A 641 -30.56 -10.34 14.24
C GLY A 641 -30.84 -9.65 12.90
N VAL A 642 -29.98 -9.87 11.90
CA VAL A 642 -30.21 -9.36 10.53
C VAL A 642 -31.49 -9.96 9.94
N THR A 643 -31.66 -11.29 10.04
CA THR A 643 -32.84 -12.00 9.51
C THR A 643 -34.12 -11.50 10.17
N ALA A 644 -34.17 -11.46 11.51
CA ALA A 644 -35.31 -11.01 12.29
C ALA A 644 -35.69 -9.57 11.97
N PHE A 645 -34.70 -8.68 11.77
CA PHE A 645 -34.95 -7.30 11.37
C PHE A 645 -35.61 -7.22 9.98
N LEU A 646 -35.07 -7.96 9.00
CA LEU A 646 -35.60 -7.99 7.63
C LEU A 646 -37.02 -8.59 7.58
N GLU A 647 -37.30 -9.58 8.40
CA GLU A 647 -38.61 -10.23 8.53
C GLU A 647 -39.57 -9.49 9.49
N LYS A 648 -39.12 -8.39 10.12
CA LYS A 648 -39.89 -7.59 11.10
C LYS A 648 -40.41 -8.41 12.29
N ARG A 649 -39.62 -9.38 12.77
CA ARG A 649 -39.90 -10.19 13.96
C ARG A 649 -38.90 -9.91 15.07
N LYS A 650 -39.13 -10.49 16.25
CA LYS A 650 -38.15 -10.46 17.34
C LYS A 650 -37.07 -11.52 17.10
N PRO A 651 -35.78 -11.20 17.36
CA PRO A 651 -34.70 -12.17 17.27
C PRO A 651 -34.73 -13.16 18.44
N GLU A 652 -34.30 -14.39 18.17
CA GLU A 652 -34.11 -15.45 19.17
C GLU A 652 -32.61 -15.71 19.39
N TRP A 653 -32.06 -15.21 20.49
CA TRP A 653 -30.62 -15.28 20.77
C TRP A 653 -30.21 -16.65 21.32
N GLU A 654 -29.18 -17.25 20.72
CA GLU A 654 -28.59 -18.53 21.15
C GLU A 654 -27.26 -18.36 21.91
N GLY A 655 -26.61 -17.19 21.79
CA GLY A 655 -25.29 -16.94 22.37
C GLY A 655 -24.16 -17.68 21.64
N ARG A 656 -24.32 -17.95 20.35
CA ARG A 656 -23.45 -18.84 19.55
C ARG A 656 -22.81 -18.18 18.35
#